data_AF-A0A328D9J8-F1
#
_entry.id   AF-A0A328D9J8-F1
#
_cell.length_a   1.000
_cell.length_b   1.000
_cell.length_c   1.000
_cell.angle_alpha   90.00
_cell.angle_beta   90.00
_cell.angle_gamma   90.00
#
_symmetry.space_group_name_H-M   'P 1'
#
loop_
_entity.id
_entity.type
_entity.pdbx_description
1 polymer ?
#
loop_
_entity_poly.entity_id
_entity_poly.type
_entity_poly.pdbx_seq_one_letter_code
_entity_poly.pdbx_strand_id
1 'polypeptide(L)'
;MAPKLLPLAFPPLYEIRHRNNRISRAVELIILSLLLSLITYRLIFLHSHAAAAAAAATTAGGFLLFPWLLALVCESWFTFLWILIVNSKWNQVDTHTHPERLLQRVKDGTIELPGVDMFVTTADSDLEPPILTVNTVLSLLAVDYPASKLACYVSDDGASPLTFYSLLQAAKFAKLWVPFCKKFNVAVRAPFQYFNNGPEYGSLEFQQEWQKIKGLEPAPEDEKDAAFVQFPQNFYGALEDDPYGNQMKVMMKVMGSGIAGIQGPFYQGTGCFHRRKVIYGSSPNLCGESDKEMKLERFGKSKDAFVWSVAQILSSPSQSGETSPISLSSLQVAHSTYEFGTSWGHQVGWIYGSATEDILTGLTIHRKGWRSAHCDPNPSCFLGCAPAGGPAALTQQKRWATGIMEIFTSMNSPIMGTLFGRLKFRQCLSYVWVMAWPIRPIFELSYSLLPPCCIFTNSHFQPKVNDGATIAIPSSIFIVYNLYTLFEYVNAGESIRAWWNNQRMQKVTSSASWLFGFLSGIAKAVGFSDTAFEVTKKEHSSDDVANKEQSDAGTFTFDDSPLFIPGTTVLLVNIAALFIGFVDYITKEKVGWSLGEVICSVWVILMYWAFLKGLFRKGKYGIPLPIILKSGGLALLFIHACKFIH
;
A
#
# COMPACT_ATOMS: atom_id res chain seq x y z
N MET A 1 -20.38 10.71 -58.56
CA MET A 1 -20.42 10.38 -57.11
C MET A 1 -18.99 10.17 -56.65
N ALA A 2 -18.41 11.16 -55.96
CA ALA A 2 -17.12 10.99 -55.30
C ALA A 2 -17.31 10.09 -54.07
N PRO A 3 -16.38 9.17 -53.76
CA PRO A 3 -16.47 8.33 -52.58
C PRO A 3 -16.39 9.20 -51.32
N LYS A 4 -17.32 8.98 -50.38
CA LYS A 4 -17.23 9.54 -49.02
C LYS A 4 -15.92 9.04 -48.40
N LEU A 5 -14.94 9.93 -48.26
CA LEU A 5 -13.80 9.71 -47.39
C LEU A 5 -14.34 9.37 -45.98
N LEU A 6 -14.03 8.17 -45.48
CA LEU A 6 -14.16 7.88 -44.06
C LEU A 6 -13.38 8.95 -43.28
N PRO A 7 -13.91 9.49 -42.17
CA PRO A 7 -13.15 10.41 -41.34
C PRO A 7 -11.90 9.67 -40.84
N LEU A 8 -10.72 10.24 -41.12
CA LEU A 8 -9.45 9.77 -40.55
C LEU A 8 -9.63 9.67 -39.03
N ALA A 9 -9.49 8.46 -38.48
CA ALA A 9 -9.59 8.24 -37.05
C ALA A 9 -8.52 9.09 -36.34
N PHE A 10 -8.92 9.93 -35.39
CA PHE A 10 -7.98 10.76 -34.64
C PHE A 10 -7.02 9.87 -33.82
N PRO A 11 -5.73 10.23 -33.72
CA PRO A 11 -4.74 9.42 -33.00
C PRO A 11 -5.02 9.38 -31.49
N PRO A 12 -4.75 8.28 -30.77
CA PRO A 12 -5.06 8.09 -29.35
C PRO A 12 -4.73 9.27 -28.44
N LEU A 13 -5.53 9.50 -27.38
CA LEU A 13 -5.13 10.40 -26.28
C LEU A 13 -4.17 9.75 -25.27
N TYR A 14 -4.15 8.42 -25.22
CA TYR A 14 -3.18 7.64 -24.46
C TYR A 14 -3.00 6.27 -25.11
N GLU A 15 -1.94 5.58 -24.74
CA GLU A 15 -1.67 4.20 -25.12
C GLU A 15 -1.27 3.37 -23.90
N ILE A 16 -1.63 2.09 -23.90
CA ILE A 16 -1.21 1.14 -22.86
C ILE A 16 -0.15 0.25 -23.50
N ARG A 17 1.08 0.32 -22.97
CA ARG A 17 2.20 -0.50 -23.42
C ARG A 17 2.41 -1.66 -22.46
N HIS A 18 2.48 -2.87 -23.00
CA HIS A 18 2.84 -4.04 -22.20
C HIS A 18 4.35 -4.10 -21.97
N ARG A 19 4.77 -4.16 -20.71
CA ARG A 19 6.18 -4.27 -20.38
C ARG A 19 6.70 -5.67 -20.70
N ASN A 20 7.85 -5.75 -21.35
CA ASN A 20 8.53 -7.03 -21.58
C ASN A 20 9.19 -7.52 -20.29
N ASN A 21 8.48 -8.34 -19.51
CA ASN A 21 8.94 -8.89 -18.24
C ASN A 21 9.23 -10.41 -18.31
N ARG A 22 9.64 -10.93 -19.49
CA ARG A 22 9.89 -12.38 -19.69
C ARG A 22 10.92 -12.95 -18.72
N ILE A 23 12.03 -12.25 -18.49
CA ILE A 23 13.08 -12.68 -17.55
C ILE A 23 12.52 -12.71 -16.12
N SER A 24 11.85 -11.65 -15.69
CA SER A 24 11.20 -11.58 -14.37
C SER A 24 10.22 -12.72 -14.17
N ARG A 25 9.32 -12.98 -15.12
CA ARG A 25 8.37 -14.11 -15.05
C ARG A 25 9.08 -15.46 -14.97
N ALA A 26 10.16 -15.67 -15.72
CA ALA A 26 10.91 -16.91 -15.68
C ALA A 26 11.52 -17.15 -14.29
N VAL A 27 12.16 -16.12 -13.71
CA VAL A 27 12.73 -16.20 -12.35
C VAL A 27 11.64 -16.39 -11.29
N GLU A 28 10.51 -15.69 -11.42
CA GLU A 28 9.35 -15.86 -10.54
C GLU A 28 8.79 -17.28 -10.55
N LEU A 29 8.70 -17.91 -11.72
CA LEU A 29 8.30 -19.30 -11.89
C LEU A 29 9.35 -20.29 -11.35
N ILE A 30 10.64 -19.97 -11.48
CA ILE A 30 11.72 -20.76 -10.86
C ILE A 30 11.55 -20.75 -9.33
N ILE A 31 11.36 -19.58 -8.72
CA ILE A 31 11.14 -19.46 -7.28
C ILE A 31 9.88 -20.25 -6.87
N LEU A 32 8.79 -20.13 -7.63
CA LEU A 32 7.56 -20.89 -7.37
C LEU A 32 7.80 -22.41 -7.45
N SER A 33 8.52 -22.88 -8.46
CA SER A 33 8.87 -24.28 -8.63
C SER A 33 9.72 -24.80 -7.46
N LEU A 34 10.70 -24.01 -7.00
CA LEU A 34 11.51 -24.36 -5.84
C LEU A 34 10.69 -24.43 -4.54
N LEU A 35 9.76 -23.48 -4.34
CA LEU A 35 8.85 -23.48 -3.20
C LEU A 35 7.91 -24.70 -3.20
N LEU A 36 7.35 -25.06 -4.35
CA LEU A 36 6.54 -26.26 -4.52
C LEU A 36 7.37 -27.54 -4.29
N SER A 37 8.63 -27.55 -4.74
CA SER A 37 9.56 -28.65 -4.50
C SER A 37 9.85 -28.81 -3.00
N LEU A 38 10.01 -27.71 -2.27
CA LEU A 38 10.21 -27.72 -0.82
C LEU A 38 8.98 -28.31 -0.11
N ILE A 39 7.76 -27.89 -0.45
CA ILE A 39 6.54 -28.48 0.12
C ILE A 39 6.44 -29.98 -0.21
N THR A 40 6.72 -30.35 -1.46
CA THR A 40 6.68 -31.74 -1.91
C THR A 40 7.65 -32.59 -1.11
N TYR A 41 8.87 -32.09 -0.90
CA TYR A 41 9.85 -32.69 -0.01
C TYR A 41 9.31 -32.87 1.42
N ARG A 42 8.74 -31.81 2.02
CA ARG A 42 8.15 -31.89 3.37
C ARG A 42 7.08 -32.96 3.49
N LEU A 43 6.23 -33.11 2.46
CA LEU A 43 5.13 -34.08 2.43
C LEU A 43 5.62 -35.52 2.23
N ILE A 44 6.58 -35.76 1.33
CA ILE A 44 7.15 -37.09 1.08
C ILE A 44 7.79 -37.65 2.35
N PHE A 45 8.59 -36.83 3.03
CA PHE A 45 9.30 -37.24 4.25
C PHE A 45 8.43 -37.12 5.52
N LEU A 46 7.16 -36.70 5.41
CA LEU A 46 6.27 -36.60 6.56
C LEU A 46 6.07 -37.97 7.23
N HIS A 47 5.91 -39.03 6.45
CA HIS A 47 5.68 -40.38 6.98
C HIS A 47 6.93 -40.94 7.67
N SER A 48 8.13 -40.70 7.14
CA SER A 48 9.37 -41.14 7.79
C SER A 48 9.63 -40.39 9.09
N HIS A 49 9.37 -39.08 9.13
CA HIS A 49 9.45 -38.30 10.37
C HIS A 49 8.37 -38.69 11.38
N ALA A 50 7.15 -38.99 10.92
CA ALA A 50 6.07 -39.49 11.78
C ALA A 50 6.39 -40.88 12.35
N ALA A 51 6.98 -41.77 11.54
CA ALA A 51 7.43 -43.09 11.98
C ALA A 51 8.59 -43.00 12.98
N ALA A 52 9.56 -42.11 12.75
CA ALA A 52 10.65 -41.85 13.69
C ALA A 52 10.14 -41.25 15.01
N ALA A 53 9.18 -40.32 14.94
CA ALA A 53 8.49 -39.76 16.10
C ALA A 53 7.72 -40.83 16.89
N ALA A 54 7.03 -41.76 16.20
CA ALA A 54 6.31 -42.86 16.84
C ALA A 54 7.27 -43.90 17.47
N ALA A 55 8.38 -44.21 16.80
CA ALA A 55 9.40 -45.14 17.29
C ALA A 55 10.14 -44.63 18.54
N ALA A 56 10.19 -43.30 18.76
CA ALA A 56 10.76 -42.70 19.97
C ALA A 56 9.91 -42.89 21.24
N ALA A 57 8.72 -43.51 21.13
CA ALA A 57 7.88 -44.09 22.21
C ALA A 57 7.91 -43.38 23.58
N THR A 58 7.85 -42.06 23.59
CA THR A 58 7.78 -41.19 24.78
C THR A 58 6.98 -39.93 24.43
N THR A 59 6.61 -39.12 25.42
CA THR A 59 6.06 -37.76 25.21
C THR A 59 6.95 -36.89 24.30
N ALA A 60 8.24 -37.24 24.13
CA ALA A 60 9.20 -36.63 23.20
C ALA A 60 8.85 -36.82 21.69
N GLY A 61 8.06 -37.86 21.33
CA GLY A 61 7.78 -38.21 19.94
C GLY A 61 6.99 -37.15 19.18
N GLY A 62 5.96 -36.56 19.80
CA GLY A 62 5.18 -35.47 19.20
C GLY A 62 6.02 -34.21 18.92
N PHE A 63 7.09 -34.00 19.69
CA PHE A 63 7.96 -32.83 19.59
C PHE A 63 9.00 -32.94 18.47
N LEU A 64 9.39 -34.15 18.05
CA LEU A 64 10.22 -34.33 16.85
C LEU A 64 9.45 -33.99 15.57
N LEU A 65 8.12 -34.13 15.58
CA LEU A 65 7.26 -33.83 14.43
C LEU A 65 6.82 -32.37 14.38
N PHE A 66 6.72 -31.68 15.53
CA PHE A 66 6.23 -30.31 15.62
C PHE A 66 7.03 -29.30 14.77
N PRO A 67 8.37 -29.22 14.83
CA PRO A 67 9.15 -28.32 13.98
C PRO A 67 8.94 -28.57 12.48
N TRP A 68 8.77 -29.85 12.10
CA TRP A 68 8.54 -30.24 10.71
C TRP A 68 7.17 -29.80 10.21
N LEU A 69 6.12 -30.04 11.00
CA LEU A 69 4.75 -29.61 10.68
C LEU A 69 4.64 -28.09 10.65
N LEU A 70 5.25 -27.40 11.62
CA LEU A 70 5.24 -25.94 11.67
C LEU A 70 5.98 -25.34 10.46
N ALA A 71 7.12 -25.93 10.06
CA ALA A 71 7.82 -25.55 8.83
C ALA A 71 6.91 -25.74 7.61
N LEU A 72 6.29 -26.91 7.45
CA LEU A 72 5.39 -27.21 6.33
C LEU A 72 4.24 -26.20 6.25
N VAL A 73 3.60 -25.86 7.37
CA VAL A 73 2.50 -24.89 7.42
C VAL A 73 2.98 -23.49 7.01
N CYS A 74 4.11 -23.02 7.55
CA CYS A 74 4.68 -21.72 7.20
C CYS A 74 5.13 -21.65 5.73
N GLU A 75 5.84 -22.68 5.26
CA GLU A 75 6.34 -22.78 3.88
C GLU A 75 5.17 -22.88 2.87
N SER A 76 4.08 -23.56 3.24
CA SER A 76 2.83 -23.58 2.46
C SER A 76 2.20 -22.20 2.36
N TRP A 77 2.14 -21.46 3.47
CA TRP A 77 1.65 -20.08 3.47
C TRP A 77 2.52 -19.15 2.62
N PHE A 78 3.85 -19.23 2.73
CA PHE A 78 4.76 -18.43 1.90
C PHE A 78 4.63 -18.77 0.41
N THR A 79 4.43 -20.04 0.08
CA THR A 79 4.16 -20.47 -1.30
C THR A 79 2.84 -19.92 -1.82
N PHE A 80 1.79 -19.95 -1.01
CA PHE A 80 0.51 -19.31 -1.33
C PHE A 80 0.68 -17.81 -1.58
N LEU A 81 1.38 -17.08 -0.70
CA LEU A 81 1.69 -15.66 -0.91
C LEU A 81 2.47 -15.43 -2.21
N TRP A 82 3.42 -16.31 -2.54
CA TRP A 82 4.18 -16.20 -3.78
C TRP A 82 3.29 -16.37 -5.01
N ILE A 83 2.34 -17.31 -5.00
CA ILE A 83 1.34 -17.47 -6.07
C ILE A 83 0.55 -16.17 -6.28
N LEU A 84 0.13 -15.50 -5.19
CA LEU A 84 -0.58 -14.23 -5.28
C LEU A 84 0.32 -13.11 -5.84
N ILE A 85 1.60 -13.08 -5.49
CA ILE A 85 2.58 -12.13 -6.04
C ILE A 85 2.75 -12.33 -7.55
N VAL A 86 2.98 -13.57 -7.99
CA VAL A 86 3.12 -13.92 -9.43
C VAL A 86 1.86 -13.53 -10.19
N ASN A 87 0.67 -13.80 -9.63
CA ASN A 87 -0.60 -13.39 -10.23
C ASN A 87 -0.69 -11.87 -10.46
N SER A 88 -0.32 -11.11 -9.43
CA SER A 88 -0.42 -9.65 -9.40
C SER A 88 0.62 -9.00 -10.32
N LYS A 89 1.82 -9.57 -10.44
CA LYS A 89 2.91 -9.03 -11.29
C LYS A 89 2.86 -9.49 -12.74
N TRP A 90 2.02 -10.47 -13.09
CA TRP A 90 2.11 -11.12 -14.40
C TRP A 90 1.97 -10.13 -15.56
N ASN A 91 0.93 -9.28 -15.57
CA ASN A 91 0.59 -8.40 -16.70
C ASN A 91 1.02 -6.95 -16.46
N GLN A 92 2.33 -6.68 -16.36
CA GLN A 92 2.82 -5.30 -16.21
C GLN A 92 2.48 -4.45 -17.44
N VAL A 93 1.79 -3.34 -17.20
CA VAL A 93 1.44 -2.34 -18.20
C VAL A 93 1.86 -0.95 -17.75
N ASP A 94 2.31 -0.16 -18.73
CA ASP A 94 2.66 1.25 -18.57
C ASP A 94 1.69 2.08 -19.42
N THR A 95 1.12 3.13 -18.83
CA THR A 95 0.19 4.03 -19.52
C THR A 95 0.94 5.28 -19.97
N HIS A 96 1.01 5.51 -21.28
CA HIS A 96 1.58 6.72 -21.84
C HIS A 96 0.47 7.67 -22.29
N THR A 97 0.46 8.88 -21.73
CA THR A 97 -0.52 9.92 -22.07
C THR A 97 0.03 10.89 -23.10
N HIS A 98 -0.84 11.45 -23.94
CA HIS A 98 -0.51 12.44 -24.97
C HIS A 98 -1.26 13.77 -24.75
N PRO A 99 -0.89 14.58 -23.73
CA PRO A 99 -1.55 15.86 -23.43
C PRO A 99 -1.61 16.82 -24.61
N GLU A 100 -0.59 16.80 -25.48
CA GLU A 100 -0.50 17.62 -26.68
C GLU A 100 -1.66 17.37 -27.66
N ARG A 101 -2.07 16.10 -27.82
CA ARG A 101 -3.19 15.72 -28.67
C ARG A 101 -4.52 16.16 -28.05
N LEU A 102 -4.63 16.07 -26.72
CA LEU A 102 -5.79 16.58 -25.99
C LEU A 102 -5.93 18.09 -26.17
N LEU A 103 -4.85 18.85 -25.97
CA LEU A 103 -4.84 20.31 -26.12
C LEU A 103 -5.21 20.74 -27.53
N GLN A 104 -4.74 20.03 -28.56
CA GLN A 104 -5.14 20.30 -29.94
C GLN A 104 -6.64 20.08 -30.16
N ARG A 105 -7.19 18.95 -29.71
CA ARG A 105 -8.62 18.66 -29.85
C ARG A 105 -9.52 19.62 -29.07
N VAL A 106 -9.04 20.15 -27.95
CA VAL A 106 -9.73 21.22 -27.20
C VAL A 106 -9.71 22.53 -27.97
N LYS A 107 -8.57 22.91 -28.57
CA LYS A 107 -8.45 24.11 -29.41
C LYS A 107 -9.35 24.05 -30.65
N ASP A 108 -9.44 22.89 -31.28
CA ASP A 108 -10.24 22.65 -32.47
C ASP A 108 -11.74 22.40 -32.14
N GLY A 109 -12.13 22.49 -30.87
CA GLY A 109 -13.52 22.33 -30.40
C GLY A 109 -14.07 20.90 -30.47
N THR A 110 -13.21 19.90 -30.73
CA THR A 110 -13.60 18.48 -30.84
C THR A 110 -13.87 17.85 -29.47
N ILE A 111 -13.21 18.34 -28.41
CA ILE A 111 -13.39 17.86 -27.04
C ILE A 111 -13.61 19.05 -26.12
N GLU A 112 -14.64 18.97 -25.27
CA GLU A 112 -14.83 19.90 -24.16
C GLU A 112 -14.24 19.31 -22.87
N LEU A 113 -13.54 20.15 -22.11
CA LEU A 113 -13.00 19.78 -20.81
C LEU A 113 -14.13 19.70 -19.75
N PRO A 114 -14.20 18.62 -18.96
CA PRO A 114 -15.20 18.47 -17.91
C PRO A 114 -14.96 19.44 -16.74
N GLY A 115 -15.99 19.66 -15.92
CA GLY A 115 -15.79 20.25 -14.60
C GLY A 115 -15.01 19.30 -13.69
N VAL A 116 -14.10 19.83 -12.87
CA VAL A 116 -13.27 19.10 -11.92
C VAL A 116 -13.40 19.74 -10.54
N ASP A 117 -13.86 18.94 -9.58
CA ASP A 117 -13.92 19.31 -8.17
C ASP A 117 -12.76 18.65 -7.43
N MET A 118 -11.94 19.47 -6.78
CA MET A 118 -10.77 19.05 -6.01
C MET A 118 -11.11 19.10 -4.52
N PHE A 119 -10.96 17.98 -3.83
CA PHE A 119 -11.28 17.87 -2.40
C PHE A 119 -10.01 17.80 -1.57
N VAL A 120 -9.93 18.63 -0.54
CA VAL A 120 -8.89 18.63 0.49
C VAL A 120 -9.58 18.44 1.84
N THR A 121 -9.20 17.40 2.56
CA THR A 121 -9.73 17.13 3.91
C THR A 121 -8.63 17.34 4.95
N THR A 122 -9.01 17.87 6.11
CA THR A 122 -8.14 17.98 7.28
C THR A 122 -8.93 17.61 8.52
N ALA A 123 -8.26 16.96 9.48
CA ALA A 123 -8.92 16.38 10.64
C ALA A 123 -8.74 17.22 11.92
N ASP A 124 -7.54 17.74 12.13
CA ASP A 124 -7.16 18.40 13.38
C ASP A 124 -5.97 19.33 13.14
N SER A 125 -6.05 20.58 13.60
CA SER A 125 -5.03 21.60 13.32
C SER A 125 -3.73 21.43 14.12
N ASP A 126 -3.74 20.66 15.21
CA ASP A 126 -2.54 20.37 16.01
C ASP A 126 -1.77 19.20 15.43
N LEU A 127 -2.48 18.19 14.92
CA LEU A 127 -1.90 17.03 14.24
C LEU A 127 -1.52 17.32 12.78
N GLU A 128 -2.25 18.22 12.13
CA GLU A 128 -2.07 18.64 10.75
C GLU A 128 -1.97 20.17 10.67
N PRO A 129 -0.76 20.74 10.81
CA PRO A 129 -0.59 22.19 10.84
C PRO A 129 -1.26 22.87 9.62
N PRO A 130 -2.10 23.91 9.81
CA PRO A 130 -2.89 24.52 8.73
C PRO A 130 -2.07 25.01 7.54
N ILE A 131 -0.80 25.32 7.73
CA ILE A 131 0.12 25.71 6.66
C ILE A 131 0.30 24.62 5.60
N LEU A 132 0.22 23.33 5.98
CA LEU A 132 0.28 22.21 5.03
C LEU A 132 -0.98 22.22 4.14
N THR A 133 -2.15 22.35 4.75
CA THR A 133 -3.44 22.47 4.05
C THR A 133 -3.45 23.67 3.11
N VAL A 134 -2.96 24.83 3.57
CA VAL A 134 -2.84 26.05 2.76
C VAL A 134 -1.93 25.84 1.54
N ASN A 135 -0.77 25.22 1.70
CA ASN A 135 0.14 24.95 0.58
C ASN A 135 -0.51 24.03 -0.47
N THR A 136 -1.21 22.99 -0.03
CA THR A 136 -1.98 22.11 -0.93
C THR A 136 -3.05 22.89 -1.68
N VAL A 137 -3.86 23.70 -0.98
CA VAL A 137 -4.91 24.52 -1.61
C VAL A 137 -4.32 25.50 -2.63
N LEU A 138 -3.24 26.19 -2.30
CA LEU A 138 -2.58 27.13 -3.22
C LEU A 138 -2.02 26.44 -4.45
N SER A 139 -1.45 25.23 -4.29
CA SER A 139 -0.98 24.42 -5.41
C SER A 139 -2.12 24.02 -6.34
N LEU A 140 -3.27 23.59 -5.77
CA LEU A 140 -4.46 23.19 -6.52
C LEU A 140 -5.11 24.36 -7.25
N LEU A 141 -5.20 25.54 -6.63
CA LEU A 141 -5.74 26.74 -7.29
C LEU A 141 -4.86 27.25 -8.45
N ALA A 142 -3.59 26.87 -8.48
CA ALA A 142 -2.63 27.27 -9.50
C ALA A 142 -2.48 26.28 -10.66
N VAL A 143 -3.25 25.18 -10.69
CA VAL A 143 -3.15 24.18 -11.76
C VAL A 143 -3.54 24.77 -13.12
N ASP A 144 -2.97 24.19 -14.18
CA ASP A 144 -3.23 24.60 -15.56
C ASP A 144 -4.54 23.97 -16.08
N TYR A 145 -5.66 24.61 -15.75
CA TYR A 145 -7.00 24.25 -16.21
C TYR A 145 -7.89 25.51 -16.31
N PRO A 146 -8.95 25.49 -17.14
CA PRO A 146 -9.91 26.58 -17.19
C PRO A 146 -10.54 26.87 -15.82
N ALA A 147 -10.45 28.13 -15.37
CA ALA A 147 -10.94 28.54 -14.06
C ALA A 147 -12.46 28.32 -13.88
N SER A 148 -13.24 28.43 -14.97
CA SER A 148 -14.68 28.16 -14.98
C SER A 148 -15.04 26.68 -14.82
N LYS A 149 -14.06 25.77 -14.90
CA LYS A 149 -14.23 24.33 -14.79
C LYS A 149 -13.54 23.73 -13.56
N LEU A 150 -12.86 24.54 -12.75
CA LEU A 150 -12.24 24.11 -11.51
C LEU A 150 -13.00 24.61 -10.29
N ALA A 151 -13.21 23.74 -9.32
CA ALA A 151 -13.61 24.12 -7.97
C ALA A 151 -12.74 23.40 -6.94
N CYS A 152 -12.36 24.10 -5.88
CA CYS A 152 -11.59 23.53 -4.76
C CYS A 152 -12.45 23.60 -3.50
N TYR A 153 -12.67 22.46 -2.87
CA TYR A 153 -13.42 22.33 -1.62
C TYR A 153 -12.49 21.86 -0.51
N VAL A 154 -12.57 22.51 0.65
CA VAL A 154 -11.83 22.13 1.85
C VAL A 154 -12.83 21.72 2.91
N SER A 155 -12.71 20.49 3.42
CA SER A 155 -13.46 19.98 4.58
C SER A 155 -12.53 19.92 5.79
N ASP A 156 -13.00 20.41 6.93
CA ASP A 156 -12.27 20.40 8.19
C ASP A 156 -13.13 19.74 9.27
N ASP A 157 -12.79 18.51 9.65
CA ASP A 157 -13.53 17.74 10.64
C ASP A 157 -13.33 18.30 12.07
N GLY A 158 -12.21 19.00 12.29
CA GLY A 158 -11.89 19.66 13.55
C GLY A 158 -12.63 21.00 13.74
N ALA A 159 -13.31 21.50 12.69
CA ALA A 159 -13.97 22.80 12.67
C ALA A 159 -13.08 23.93 13.23
N SER A 160 -11.80 23.93 12.89
CA SER A 160 -10.79 24.75 13.54
C SER A 160 -10.86 26.20 13.05
N PRO A 161 -11.03 27.18 13.96
CA PRO A 161 -10.96 28.60 13.60
C PRO A 161 -9.59 28.97 12.99
N LEU A 162 -8.53 28.26 13.39
CA LEU A 162 -7.17 28.49 12.87
C LEU A 162 -7.08 28.06 11.40
N THR A 163 -7.63 26.91 11.03
CA THR A 163 -7.72 26.46 9.64
C THR A 163 -8.52 27.46 8.80
N PHE A 164 -9.67 27.90 9.30
CA PHE A 164 -10.51 28.91 8.61
C PHE A 164 -9.75 30.21 8.36
N TYR A 165 -9.11 30.78 9.39
CA TYR A 165 -8.35 32.02 9.24
C TYR A 165 -7.15 31.85 8.29
N SER A 166 -6.47 30.71 8.36
CA SER A 166 -5.35 30.38 7.47
C SER A 166 -5.79 30.33 6.01
N LEU A 167 -6.94 29.72 5.72
CA LEU A 167 -7.53 29.69 4.37
C LEU A 167 -7.97 31.09 3.89
N LEU A 168 -8.49 31.93 4.78
CA LEU A 168 -8.82 33.33 4.45
C LEU A 168 -7.58 34.12 4.01
N GLN A 169 -6.45 33.95 4.70
CA GLN A 169 -5.19 34.57 4.30
C GLN A 169 -4.64 33.94 3.01
N ALA A 170 -4.74 32.63 2.86
CA ALA A 170 -4.36 31.92 1.64
C ALA A 170 -5.14 32.45 0.43
N ALA A 171 -6.44 32.72 0.56
CA ALA A 171 -7.26 33.28 -0.51
C ALA A 171 -6.79 34.68 -0.95
N LYS A 172 -6.31 35.51 -0.02
CA LYS A 172 -5.68 36.81 -0.35
C LYS A 172 -4.36 36.62 -1.09
N PHE A 173 -3.51 35.71 -0.59
CA PHE A 173 -2.22 35.40 -1.20
C PHE A 173 -2.37 34.76 -2.59
N ALA A 174 -3.38 33.92 -2.79
CA ALA A 174 -3.68 33.26 -4.06
C ALA A 174 -3.86 34.27 -5.21
N LYS A 175 -4.40 35.47 -4.94
CA LYS A 175 -4.54 36.55 -5.92
C LYS A 175 -3.20 37.03 -6.50
N LEU A 176 -2.10 36.83 -5.76
CA LEU A 176 -0.74 37.14 -6.21
C LEU A 176 -0.06 35.89 -6.77
N TRP A 177 -0.17 34.77 -6.06
CA TRP A 177 0.54 33.52 -6.37
C TRP A 177 0.03 32.83 -7.63
N VAL A 178 -1.29 32.72 -7.83
CA VAL A 178 -1.85 32.01 -8.98
C VAL A 178 -1.48 32.67 -10.31
N PRO A 179 -1.61 34.01 -10.48
CA PRO A 179 -1.14 34.68 -11.69
C PRO A 179 0.38 34.53 -11.91
N PHE A 180 1.18 34.58 -10.85
CA PHE A 180 2.62 34.34 -10.92
C PHE A 180 2.93 32.94 -11.46
N CYS A 181 2.35 31.90 -10.87
CA CYS A 181 2.53 30.52 -11.31
C CYS A 181 2.17 30.31 -12.77
N LYS A 182 1.02 30.85 -13.20
CA LYS A 182 0.56 30.72 -14.59
C LYS A 182 1.43 31.50 -15.57
N LYS A 183 1.86 32.72 -15.21
CA LYS A 183 2.69 33.58 -16.06
C LYS A 183 4.08 32.99 -16.30
N PHE A 184 4.69 32.40 -15.27
CA PHE A 184 6.04 31.87 -15.33
C PHE A 184 6.11 30.34 -15.51
N ASN A 185 4.95 29.70 -15.75
CA ASN A 185 4.83 28.25 -15.91
C ASN A 185 5.53 27.46 -14.79
N VAL A 186 5.28 27.86 -13.53
CA VAL A 186 5.90 27.24 -12.36
C VAL A 186 5.48 25.78 -12.26
N ALA A 187 6.46 24.87 -12.25
CA ALA A 187 6.24 23.42 -12.19
C ALA A 187 5.69 22.98 -10.81
N VAL A 188 6.42 23.30 -9.73
CA VAL A 188 6.03 23.02 -8.35
C VAL A 188 5.25 24.20 -7.79
N ARG A 189 3.93 24.06 -7.70
CA ARG A 189 3.00 25.17 -7.40
C ARG A 189 2.72 25.37 -5.91
N ALA A 190 3.22 24.49 -5.04
CA ALA A 190 3.18 24.69 -3.59
C ALA A 190 4.26 25.73 -3.22
N PRO A 191 3.90 26.92 -2.68
CA PRO A 191 4.86 28.00 -2.43
C PRO A 191 6.05 27.57 -1.58
N PHE A 192 5.80 26.85 -0.49
CA PHE A 192 6.86 26.38 0.41
C PHE A 192 7.90 25.53 -0.33
N GLN A 193 7.45 24.61 -1.18
CA GLN A 193 8.36 23.77 -1.97
C GLN A 193 9.09 24.54 -3.07
N TYR A 194 8.41 25.49 -3.71
CA TYR A 194 9.03 26.34 -4.73
C TYR A 194 10.18 27.18 -4.17
N PHE A 195 9.97 27.83 -3.02
CA PHE A 195 10.97 28.71 -2.43
C PHE A 195 12.13 27.94 -1.78
N ASN A 196 11.92 26.69 -1.34
CA ASN A 196 12.98 25.86 -0.75
C ASN A 196 13.92 25.24 -1.80
N ASN A 197 13.43 24.91 -3.00
CA ASN A 197 14.23 24.22 -4.02
C ASN A 197 14.85 25.16 -5.08
N GLY A 198 14.52 26.46 -5.06
CA GLY A 198 14.98 27.44 -6.06
C GLY A 198 14.27 27.32 -7.42
N PRO A 199 14.53 28.25 -8.37
CA PRO A 199 13.88 28.23 -9.68
C PRO A 199 14.43 27.11 -10.58
N GLU A 200 13.58 26.15 -10.95
CA GLU A 200 13.87 25.18 -12.02
C GLU A 200 13.76 25.87 -13.39
N TYR A 201 14.88 26.00 -14.11
CA TYR A 201 14.90 26.46 -15.50
C TYR A 201 14.53 25.31 -16.44
N GLY A 202 13.43 25.44 -17.18
CA GLY A 202 13.12 24.53 -18.28
C GLY A 202 14.10 24.72 -19.45
N SER A 203 14.78 23.65 -19.87
CA SER A 203 15.76 23.71 -20.97
C SER A 203 15.09 23.76 -22.36
N LEU A 204 15.75 24.46 -23.28
CA LEU A 204 15.35 24.65 -24.69
C LEU A 204 15.39 23.35 -25.52
N GLU A 205 16.00 22.28 -25.00
CA GLU A 205 16.27 21.02 -25.70
C GLU A 205 15.02 20.18 -25.93
N PHE A 206 13.99 20.35 -25.08
CA PHE A 206 12.70 19.65 -25.22
C PHE A 206 11.93 20.05 -26.50
N GLN A 207 12.07 21.30 -26.97
CA GLN A 207 11.43 21.75 -28.22
C GLN A 207 12.11 21.19 -29.47
N GLN A 208 13.36 20.74 -29.38
CA GLN A 208 14.13 20.24 -30.53
C GLN A 208 13.94 18.73 -30.76
N GLU A 209 13.61 17.94 -29.73
CA GLU A 209 13.30 16.52 -29.89
C GLU A 209 11.91 16.25 -30.51
N TRP A 210 11.00 17.23 -30.46
CA TRP A 210 9.65 17.18 -31.00
C TRP A 210 9.56 16.89 -32.51
N GLN A 211 10.56 17.31 -33.30
CA GLN A 211 10.56 17.09 -34.76
C GLN A 211 11.04 15.68 -35.17
N LYS A 212 11.60 14.87 -34.25
CA LYS A 212 12.17 13.56 -34.58
C LYS A 212 11.22 12.38 -34.40
N ILE A 213 10.04 12.57 -33.81
CA ILE A 213 9.15 11.47 -33.41
C ILE A 213 7.82 11.55 -34.19
N LYS A 214 7.91 11.52 -35.52
CA LYS A 214 6.76 11.26 -36.41
C LYS A 214 6.97 9.93 -37.12
N GLY A 215 6.57 8.85 -36.45
CA GLY A 215 6.52 7.53 -37.05
C GLY A 215 5.83 6.54 -36.13
N LEU A 216 4.67 6.06 -36.59
CA LEU A 216 3.94 4.82 -36.23
C LEU A 216 2.75 4.93 -35.25
N GLU A 217 1.60 4.55 -35.80
CA GLU A 217 0.29 4.13 -35.23
C GLU A 217 0.41 2.92 -34.27
N PRO A 218 -0.60 2.53 -33.44
CA PRO A 218 -2.07 2.65 -33.65
C PRO A 218 -2.94 3.07 -32.43
N ALA A 219 -4.26 3.08 -32.65
CA ALA A 219 -5.39 3.55 -31.83
C ALA A 219 -5.79 2.72 -30.58
N PRO A 220 -6.61 3.28 -29.67
CA PRO A 220 -7.50 2.50 -28.82
C PRO A 220 -8.94 3.05 -28.77
N GLU A 221 -9.90 2.11 -28.86
CA GLU A 221 -11.35 2.30 -28.75
C GLU A 221 -11.91 2.21 -27.30
N ASP A 222 -11.09 2.08 -26.25
CA ASP A 222 -11.59 1.70 -24.90
C ASP A 222 -11.64 2.84 -23.85
N GLU A 223 -11.84 4.09 -24.26
CA GLU A 223 -11.85 5.27 -23.34
C GLU A 223 -13.03 5.30 -22.33
N LYS A 224 -14.00 4.40 -22.44
CA LYS A 224 -15.32 4.53 -21.80
C LYS A 224 -15.49 3.85 -20.43
N ASP A 225 -14.52 3.06 -19.95
CA ASP A 225 -14.77 2.08 -18.87
C ASP A 225 -14.01 2.26 -17.54
N ALA A 226 -13.16 3.29 -17.40
CA ALA A 226 -12.43 3.53 -16.15
C ALA A 226 -13.26 4.35 -15.15
N ALA A 227 -13.55 3.80 -13.97
CA ALA A 227 -14.25 4.48 -12.89
C ALA A 227 -13.41 5.59 -12.23
N PHE A 228 -12.12 5.31 -12.06
CA PHE A 228 -11.16 6.24 -11.49
C PHE A 228 -9.77 6.03 -12.07
N VAL A 229 -8.93 7.06 -11.96
CA VAL A 229 -7.53 7.06 -12.38
C VAL A 229 -6.66 7.27 -11.14
N GLN A 230 -5.83 6.28 -10.80
CA GLN A 230 -4.93 6.31 -9.65
C GLN A 230 -3.50 6.67 -10.09
N PHE A 231 -2.93 7.67 -9.43
CA PHE A 231 -1.53 8.07 -9.57
C PHE A 231 -0.69 7.46 -8.43
N PRO A 232 0.61 7.20 -8.65
CA PRO A 232 1.48 6.73 -7.58
C PRO A 232 1.67 7.79 -6.51
N GLN A 233 1.77 7.34 -5.25
CA GLN A 233 2.10 8.20 -4.12
C GLN A 233 3.61 8.40 -4.07
N ASN A 234 4.06 9.59 -4.42
CA ASN A 234 5.45 10.00 -4.31
C ASN A 234 5.57 11.08 -3.23
N PHE A 235 6.79 11.25 -2.69
CA PHE A 235 7.00 12.11 -1.53
C PHE A 235 8.13 13.10 -1.79
N TYR A 236 7.93 14.37 -1.41
CA TYR A 236 8.99 15.37 -1.37
C TYR A 236 9.72 15.29 -0.02
N GLY A 237 11.00 15.64 0.01
CA GLY A 237 11.82 15.54 1.23
C GLY A 237 11.93 14.10 1.76
N ALA A 238 11.67 13.10 0.91
CA ALA A 238 11.77 11.70 1.28
C ALA A 238 13.21 11.36 1.64
N LEU A 239 13.39 10.59 2.72
CA LEU A 239 14.72 10.17 3.14
C LEU A 239 15.36 9.26 2.09
N GLU A 240 16.64 9.50 1.83
CA GLU A 240 17.44 8.64 0.96
C GLU A 240 17.44 7.20 1.48
N ASP A 241 17.44 6.23 0.57
CA ASP A 241 17.44 4.80 0.87
C ASP A 241 16.23 4.26 1.67
N ASP A 242 15.15 5.03 1.83
CA ASP A 242 13.90 4.61 2.48
C ASP A 242 14.11 3.79 3.78
N PRO A 243 14.72 4.38 4.83
CA PRO A 243 15.09 3.66 6.05
C PRO A 243 13.91 3.06 6.81
N TYR A 244 12.69 3.56 6.56
CA TYR A 244 11.45 3.12 7.18
C TYR A 244 10.58 2.24 6.27
N GLY A 245 10.99 2.00 5.02
CA GLY A 245 10.25 1.16 4.07
C GLY A 245 8.83 1.67 3.78
N ASN A 246 8.62 2.99 3.87
CA ASN A 246 7.30 3.62 3.81
C ASN A 246 7.05 4.37 2.50
N GLN A 247 8.03 4.40 1.58
CA GLN A 247 7.86 5.03 0.27
C GLN A 247 7.22 4.11 -0.77
N MET A 248 7.35 2.78 -0.60
CA MET A 248 6.69 1.76 -1.44
C MET A 248 6.92 1.87 -2.96
N LYS A 249 7.93 2.63 -3.42
CA LYS A 249 8.18 2.92 -4.84
C LYS A 249 8.29 1.67 -5.71
N VAL A 250 9.12 0.71 -5.31
CA VAL A 250 9.32 -0.55 -6.06
C VAL A 250 8.05 -1.38 -6.10
N MET A 251 7.30 -1.42 -5.00
CA MET A 251 6.01 -2.11 -4.93
C MET A 251 5.03 -1.51 -5.94
N MET A 252 4.89 -0.18 -5.99
CA MET A 252 3.99 0.47 -6.94
C MET A 252 4.45 0.29 -8.40
N LYS A 253 5.75 0.45 -8.68
CA LYS A 253 6.31 0.31 -10.04
C LYS A 253 6.18 -1.10 -10.60
N VAL A 254 6.38 -2.14 -9.79
CA VAL A 254 6.36 -3.53 -10.27
C VAL A 254 4.99 -4.18 -10.09
N MET A 255 4.42 -4.07 -8.89
CA MET A 255 3.14 -4.72 -8.58
C MET A 255 1.96 -3.89 -9.04
N GLY A 256 2.02 -2.56 -8.85
CA GLY A 256 0.97 -1.65 -9.31
C GLY A 256 0.77 -1.71 -10.83
N SER A 257 1.86 -1.73 -11.61
CA SER A 257 1.81 -1.92 -13.07
C SER A 257 1.23 -3.29 -13.46
N GLY A 258 1.52 -4.34 -12.70
CA GLY A 258 0.96 -5.68 -12.92
C GLY A 258 -0.56 -5.74 -12.67
N ILE A 259 -1.02 -5.15 -11.56
CA ILE A 259 -2.44 -5.07 -11.19
C ILE A 259 -3.21 -4.17 -12.16
N ALA A 260 -2.58 -3.10 -12.65
CA ALA A 260 -3.14 -2.23 -13.68
C ALA A 260 -3.53 -3.00 -14.96
N GLY A 261 -2.80 -4.08 -15.29
CA GLY A 261 -3.09 -4.93 -16.44
C GLY A 261 -4.26 -5.92 -16.26
N ILE A 262 -4.87 -6.01 -15.07
CA ILE A 262 -5.94 -6.98 -14.77
C ILE A 262 -7.34 -6.33 -14.86
N GLN A 263 -7.72 -5.59 -13.81
CA GLN A 263 -8.93 -4.77 -13.76
C GLN A 263 -8.61 -3.32 -13.39
N GLY A 264 -7.38 -3.05 -12.95
CA GLY A 264 -6.90 -1.72 -12.59
C GLY A 264 -6.38 -1.65 -11.15
N PRO A 265 -5.60 -0.61 -10.80
CA PRO A 265 -5.07 -0.41 -9.46
C PRO A 265 -6.17 -0.19 -8.42
N PHE A 266 -5.85 -0.46 -7.14
CA PHE A 266 -6.73 -0.12 -6.02
C PHE A 266 -6.84 1.39 -5.85
N TYR A 267 -7.94 1.84 -5.26
CA TYR A 267 -8.03 3.22 -4.77
C TYR A 267 -7.24 3.33 -3.46
N GLN A 268 -6.29 4.27 -3.40
CA GLN A 268 -5.33 4.39 -2.29
C GLN A 268 -5.55 5.66 -1.43
N GLY A 269 -6.73 6.26 -1.51
CA GLY A 269 -7.11 7.42 -0.68
C GLY A 269 -6.64 8.79 -1.19
N THR A 270 -5.59 8.85 -2.01
CA THR A 270 -5.04 10.13 -2.54
C THR A 270 -4.58 10.02 -4.00
N GLY A 271 -4.30 11.15 -4.65
CA GLY A 271 -3.77 11.20 -6.02
C GLY A 271 -4.68 10.47 -7.01
N CYS A 272 -5.99 10.69 -6.92
CA CYS A 272 -6.97 9.93 -7.67
C CYS A 272 -8.07 10.82 -8.25
N PHE A 273 -8.48 10.57 -9.48
CA PHE A 273 -9.64 11.21 -10.11
C PHE A 273 -10.77 10.21 -10.24
N HIS A 274 -11.90 10.47 -9.60
CA HIS A 274 -13.10 9.64 -9.71
C HIS A 274 -14.14 10.25 -10.65
N ARG A 275 -14.85 9.40 -11.40
CA ARG A 275 -16.07 9.81 -12.08
C ARG A 275 -17.20 9.97 -11.06
N ARG A 276 -17.82 11.15 -11.02
CA ARG A 276 -18.93 11.46 -10.08
C ARG A 276 -20.06 10.43 -10.11
N LYS A 277 -20.49 10.01 -11.29
CA LYS A 277 -21.54 8.97 -11.44
C LYS A 277 -21.17 7.63 -10.78
N VAL A 278 -19.89 7.30 -10.67
CA VAL A 278 -19.44 6.06 -10.03
C VAL A 278 -19.53 6.17 -8.52
N ILE A 279 -19.20 7.32 -7.95
CA ILE A 279 -19.40 7.61 -6.53
C ILE A 279 -20.88 7.52 -6.16
N TYR A 280 -21.77 7.92 -7.07
CA TYR A 280 -23.22 7.72 -6.91
C TYR A 280 -23.70 6.28 -7.10
N GLY A 281 -22.77 5.36 -7.35
CA GLY A 281 -23.02 3.94 -7.35
C GLY A 281 -23.45 3.34 -8.68
N SER A 282 -23.33 4.08 -9.80
CA SER A 282 -23.59 3.56 -11.14
C SER A 282 -22.75 2.32 -11.47
N SER A 283 -23.21 1.52 -12.43
CA SER A 283 -22.51 0.34 -12.96
C SER A 283 -22.25 0.50 -14.46
N PRO A 284 -21.17 -0.08 -15.02
CA PRO A 284 -20.78 0.18 -16.41
C PRO A 284 -21.78 -0.37 -17.45
N ASN A 285 -22.54 -1.43 -17.14
CA ASN A 285 -23.41 -2.14 -18.10
C ASN A 285 -24.92 -1.82 -17.96
N LEU A 286 -25.32 -0.78 -17.24
CA LEU A 286 -26.75 -0.45 -17.02
C LEU A 286 -27.21 0.81 -17.76
N CYS A 287 -26.46 1.25 -18.77
CA CYS A 287 -26.90 2.33 -19.66
C CYS A 287 -28.22 1.94 -20.35
N GLY A 288 -29.34 2.56 -19.94
CA GLY A 288 -30.52 2.72 -20.78
C GLY A 288 -31.86 2.48 -20.10
N GLU A 289 -32.07 1.35 -19.41
CA GLU A 289 -33.42 0.93 -19.02
C GLU A 289 -33.61 0.58 -17.53
N SER A 290 -32.61 0.03 -16.83
CA SER A 290 -32.75 -0.27 -15.39
C SER A 290 -32.27 0.85 -14.45
N ASP A 291 -31.48 1.82 -14.94
CA ASP A 291 -31.11 3.01 -14.14
C ASP A 291 -32.32 3.93 -13.90
N LYS A 292 -33.40 3.80 -14.68
CA LYS A 292 -34.67 4.50 -14.47
C LYS A 292 -35.41 4.05 -13.20
N GLU A 293 -35.10 2.86 -12.68
CA GLU A 293 -35.62 2.34 -11.40
C GLU A 293 -34.65 2.53 -10.24
N MET A 294 -33.61 3.37 -10.39
CA MET A 294 -32.81 3.74 -9.23
C MET A 294 -33.68 4.62 -8.31
N LYS A 295 -34.17 4.05 -7.21
CA LYS A 295 -34.97 4.76 -6.21
C LYS A 295 -34.20 5.99 -5.72
N LEU A 296 -34.66 7.19 -6.09
CA LEU A 296 -34.06 8.47 -5.67
C LEU A 296 -34.00 8.59 -4.13
N GLU A 297 -34.86 7.85 -3.42
CA GLU A 297 -34.84 7.66 -1.97
C GLU A 297 -33.48 7.20 -1.40
N ARG A 298 -32.66 6.53 -2.23
CA ARG A 298 -31.30 6.12 -1.84
C ARG A 298 -30.37 7.30 -1.55
N PHE A 299 -30.63 8.46 -2.15
CA PHE A 299 -29.78 9.65 -2.02
C PHE A 299 -30.29 10.65 -0.97
N GLY A 300 -31.53 10.48 -0.50
CA GLY A 300 -32.22 11.40 0.41
C GLY A 300 -33.74 11.26 0.35
N LYS A 301 -34.44 11.85 1.32
CA LYS A 301 -35.91 11.90 1.34
C LYS A 301 -36.38 12.79 0.17
N SER A 302 -37.21 12.25 -0.71
CA SER A 302 -37.43 12.80 -2.05
C SER A 302 -38.11 14.19 -2.02
N LYS A 303 -37.36 15.23 -2.44
CA LYS A 303 -37.77 16.52 -3.06
C LYS A 303 -36.69 17.62 -3.04
N ASP A 304 -35.49 17.34 -2.51
CA ASP A 304 -34.43 18.35 -2.45
C ASP A 304 -33.69 18.52 -3.78
N ALA A 305 -33.23 19.74 -4.08
CA ALA A 305 -32.52 20.10 -5.31
C ALA A 305 -31.30 19.19 -5.61
N PHE A 306 -30.68 18.62 -4.57
CA PHE A 306 -29.59 17.67 -4.69
C PHE A 306 -30.01 16.38 -5.39
N VAL A 307 -31.11 15.78 -4.97
CA VAL A 307 -31.63 14.51 -5.52
C VAL A 307 -31.98 14.67 -7.00
N TRP A 308 -32.49 15.83 -7.39
CA TRP A 308 -32.71 16.18 -8.79
C TRP A 308 -31.41 16.34 -9.58
N SER A 309 -30.40 17.01 -9.01
CA SER A 309 -29.06 17.13 -9.62
C SER A 309 -28.39 15.75 -9.84
N VAL A 310 -28.51 14.83 -8.87
CA VAL A 310 -28.04 13.45 -9.00
C VAL A 310 -28.75 12.75 -10.17
N ALA A 311 -30.07 12.87 -10.27
CA ALA A 311 -30.84 12.26 -11.36
C ALA A 311 -30.37 12.77 -12.74
N GLN A 312 -30.05 14.06 -12.87
CA GLN A 312 -29.48 14.61 -14.11
C GLN A 312 -28.12 14.01 -14.46
N ILE A 313 -27.22 13.93 -13.47
CA ILE A 313 -25.86 13.37 -13.65
C ILE A 313 -25.90 11.90 -14.10
N LEU A 314 -26.94 11.17 -13.70
CA LEU A 314 -27.11 9.76 -14.04
C LEU A 314 -27.88 9.55 -15.36
N SER A 315 -28.71 10.49 -15.79
CA SER A 315 -29.61 10.34 -16.95
C SER A 315 -29.04 10.76 -18.32
N SER A 316 -27.92 11.51 -18.39
CA SER A 316 -27.29 11.88 -19.69
C SER A 316 -25.84 12.39 -19.56
N PRO A 317 -25.04 12.34 -20.65
CA PRO A 317 -23.69 12.88 -20.66
C PRO A 317 -23.74 14.41 -20.77
N SER A 318 -23.31 15.07 -19.69
CA SER A 318 -22.83 16.47 -19.68
C SER A 318 -23.73 17.49 -20.38
N GLN A 319 -24.76 17.96 -19.68
CA GLN A 319 -25.16 19.37 -19.78
C GLN A 319 -24.89 20.02 -18.43
N SER A 320 -24.11 21.09 -18.45
CA SER A 320 -23.92 21.99 -17.33
C SER A 320 -25.23 22.72 -17.07
N GLY A 321 -26.01 22.24 -16.10
CA GLY A 321 -27.09 23.03 -15.53
C GLY A 321 -26.52 24.26 -14.82
N GLU A 322 -27.17 25.41 -14.98
CA GLU A 322 -26.87 26.61 -14.21
C GLU A 322 -26.94 26.30 -12.71
N THR A 323 -25.85 26.61 -12.01
CA THR A 323 -25.75 26.47 -10.57
C THR A 323 -26.45 27.66 -9.92
N SER A 324 -27.59 27.43 -9.28
CA SER A 324 -28.18 28.42 -8.38
C SER A 324 -27.17 28.73 -7.26
N PRO A 325 -27.10 29.99 -6.76
CA PRO A 325 -26.22 30.34 -5.67
C PRO A 325 -26.50 29.48 -4.44
N ILE A 326 -25.47 29.24 -3.61
CA ILE A 326 -25.45 28.42 -2.38
C ILE A 326 -26.84 28.41 -1.73
N SER A 327 -27.59 27.35 -2.03
CA SER A 327 -28.98 27.21 -1.63
C SER A 327 -29.03 26.64 -0.22
N LEU A 328 -30.11 26.94 0.51
CA LEU A 328 -30.53 26.21 1.72
C LEU A 328 -30.37 24.68 1.59
N SER A 329 -30.52 24.15 0.35
CA SER A 329 -30.33 22.74 0.06
C SER A 329 -28.91 22.22 0.37
N SER A 330 -27.87 23.04 0.26
CA SER A 330 -26.49 22.62 0.58
C SER A 330 -26.30 22.42 2.09
N LEU A 331 -26.85 23.31 2.92
CA LEU A 331 -26.85 23.15 4.38
C LEU A 331 -27.67 21.93 4.80
N GLN A 332 -28.79 21.67 4.12
CA GLN A 332 -29.63 20.51 4.40
C GLN A 332 -28.90 19.19 4.10
N VAL A 333 -28.17 19.11 2.99
CA VAL A 333 -27.39 17.91 2.61
C VAL A 333 -26.18 17.71 3.53
N ALA A 334 -25.59 18.79 4.06
CA ALA A 334 -24.49 18.73 5.01
C ALA A 334 -24.94 18.47 6.47
N HIS A 335 -26.23 18.33 6.74
CA HIS A 335 -26.74 18.10 8.09
C HIS A 335 -26.40 16.69 8.59
N SER A 336 -26.05 16.56 9.87
CA SER A 336 -25.60 15.29 10.47
C SER A 336 -26.61 14.13 10.37
N THR A 337 -27.90 14.46 10.21
CA THR A 337 -28.97 13.46 10.09
C THR A 337 -29.32 13.13 8.64
N TYR A 338 -28.67 13.75 7.65
CA TYR A 338 -29.07 13.62 6.24
C TYR A 338 -28.97 12.18 5.75
N GLU A 339 -27.92 11.49 6.16
CA GLU A 339 -27.63 10.11 5.74
C GLU A 339 -28.57 9.08 6.38
N PHE A 340 -29.29 9.45 7.45
CA PHE A 340 -30.14 8.52 8.19
C PHE A 340 -31.30 8.00 7.33
N GLY A 341 -31.35 6.66 7.17
CA GLY A 341 -32.34 6.00 6.33
C GLY A 341 -32.08 6.12 4.83
N THR A 342 -30.90 6.60 4.42
CA THR A 342 -30.45 6.63 3.02
C THR A 342 -29.49 5.47 2.71
N SER A 343 -28.92 5.43 1.51
CA SER A 343 -27.90 4.44 1.12
C SER A 343 -26.47 5.00 1.08
N TRP A 344 -26.25 6.23 1.57
CA TRP A 344 -24.92 6.80 1.78
C TRP A 344 -24.10 5.91 2.71
N GLY A 345 -22.81 5.75 2.40
CA GLY A 345 -21.92 4.88 3.17
C GLY A 345 -22.03 3.39 2.88
N HIS A 346 -23.14 2.94 2.29
CA HIS A 346 -23.40 1.51 2.08
C HIS A 346 -23.46 1.10 0.61
N GLN A 347 -24.05 1.94 -0.25
CA GLN A 347 -24.13 1.70 -1.70
C GLN A 347 -23.69 2.91 -2.54
N VAL A 348 -23.67 4.09 -1.91
CA VAL A 348 -23.40 5.41 -2.48
C VAL A 348 -22.30 6.07 -1.65
N GLY A 349 -21.39 6.79 -2.31
CA GLY A 349 -20.29 7.49 -1.65
C GLY A 349 -19.08 6.60 -1.37
N TRP A 350 -18.28 7.04 -0.40
CA TRP A 350 -17.25 6.22 0.23
C TRP A 350 -17.92 5.20 1.14
N ILE A 351 -17.41 3.97 1.15
CA ILE A 351 -18.06 2.84 1.81
C ILE A 351 -17.58 2.72 3.26
N TYR A 352 -18.52 2.79 4.20
CA TYR A 352 -18.27 2.72 5.64
C TYR A 352 -17.95 1.29 6.09
N GLY A 353 -17.38 1.21 7.30
CA GLY A 353 -17.16 -0.06 8.00
C GLY A 353 -15.73 -0.59 7.95
N SER A 354 -14.78 0.19 7.44
CA SER A 354 -13.35 -0.13 7.53
C SER A 354 -12.49 1.11 7.79
N ALA A 355 -11.44 0.98 8.59
CA ALA A 355 -10.40 2.00 8.74
C ALA A 355 -9.60 2.26 7.44
N THR A 356 -9.72 1.37 6.45
CA THR A 356 -9.21 1.52 5.08
C THR A 356 -10.38 1.59 4.09
N GLU A 357 -11.25 2.59 4.27
CA GLU A 357 -12.41 2.83 3.41
C GLU A 357 -12.05 3.04 1.94
N ASP A 358 -10.81 3.48 1.65
CA ASP A 358 -10.28 3.66 0.31
C ASP A 358 -10.21 2.33 -0.45
N ILE A 359 -9.55 1.32 0.11
CA ILE A 359 -9.47 -0.03 -0.44
C ILE A 359 -10.86 -0.65 -0.54
N LEU A 360 -11.71 -0.45 0.48
CA LEU A 360 -13.09 -0.97 0.49
C LEU A 360 -13.95 -0.35 -0.62
N THR A 361 -13.84 0.97 -0.82
CA THR A 361 -14.55 1.70 -1.86
C THR A 361 -14.06 1.29 -3.24
N GLY A 362 -12.74 1.19 -3.45
CA GLY A 362 -12.16 0.68 -4.68
C GLY A 362 -12.61 -0.76 -5.01
N LEU A 363 -12.64 -1.64 -4.01
CA LEU A 363 -13.13 -3.01 -4.13
C LEU A 363 -14.61 -3.04 -4.52
N THR A 364 -15.42 -2.19 -3.90
CA THR A 364 -16.86 -2.08 -4.20
C THR A 364 -17.09 -1.61 -5.64
N ILE A 365 -16.30 -0.64 -6.12
CA ILE A 365 -16.33 -0.17 -7.51
C ILE A 365 -15.97 -1.31 -8.47
N HIS A 366 -14.87 -2.03 -8.22
CA HIS A 366 -14.47 -3.17 -9.05
C HIS A 366 -15.48 -4.33 -9.01
N ARG A 367 -16.12 -4.57 -7.86
CA ARG A 367 -17.19 -5.57 -7.68
C ARG A 367 -18.43 -5.24 -8.53
N LYS A 368 -18.70 -3.97 -8.82
CA LYS A 368 -19.76 -3.55 -9.76
C LYS A 368 -19.36 -3.76 -11.23
N GLY A 369 -18.11 -4.13 -11.51
CA GLY A 369 -17.59 -4.43 -12.83
C GLY A 369 -16.81 -3.29 -13.48
N TRP A 370 -16.65 -2.16 -12.78
CA TRP A 370 -15.80 -1.06 -13.27
C TRP A 370 -14.33 -1.46 -13.33
N ARG A 371 -13.61 -0.85 -14.25
CA ARG A 371 -12.15 -0.87 -14.29
C ARG A 371 -11.59 0.39 -13.64
N SER A 372 -10.32 0.39 -13.28
CA SER A 372 -9.57 1.61 -12.94
C SER A 372 -8.34 1.73 -13.82
N ALA A 373 -7.84 2.95 -13.99
CA ALA A 373 -6.63 3.23 -14.74
C ALA A 373 -5.49 3.62 -13.81
N HIS A 374 -4.26 3.33 -14.23
CA HIS A 374 -3.05 3.79 -13.57
C HIS A 374 -2.35 4.82 -14.47
N CYS A 375 -1.92 5.94 -13.90
CA CYS A 375 -1.18 6.97 -14.60
C CYS A 375 0.06 7.35 -13.78
N ASP A 376 1.24 7.16 -14.35
CA ASP A 376 2.53 7.50 -13.72
C ASP A 376 3.33 8.43 -14.65
N PRO A 377 3.02 9.74 -14.66
CA PRO A 377 3.73 10.71 -15.47
C PRO A 377 5.11 11.04 -14.86
N ASN A 378 6.05 11.41 -15.74
CA ASN A 378 7.36 11.93 -15.37
C ASN A 378 7.48 13.40 -15.84
N PRO A 379 7.67 14.39 -14.95
CA PRO A 379 7.79 14.27 -13.49
C PRO A 379 6.46 13.92 -12.80
N SER A 380 6.55 13.38 -11.57
CA SER A 380 5.37 12.96 -10.79
C SER A 380 4.41 14.12 -10.50
N CYS A 381 3.12 13.89 -10.70
CA CYS A 381 2.10 14.93 -10.52
C CYS A 381 1.66 15.16 -9.06
N PHE A 382 1.81 14.17 -8.19
CA PHE A 382 1.40 14.24 -6.79
C PHE A 382 2.58 13.93 -5.88
N LEU A 383 2.94 14.90 -5.04
CA LEU A 383 4.00 14.79 -4.05
C LEU A 383 3.44 15.08 -2.66
N GLY A 384 3.58 14.13 -1.73
CA GLY A 384 3.17 14.27 -0.33
C GLY A 384 4.35 14.31 0.64
N CYS A 385 4.04 14.30 1.94
CA CYS A 385 5.02 14.08 3.01
C CYS A 385 4.96 12.62 3.48
N ALA A 386 6.11 11.95 3.54
CA ALA A 386 6.21 10.65 4.19
C ALA A 386 6.35 10.82 5.71
N PRO A 387 5.89 9.85 6.53
CA PRO A 387 6.19 9.85 7.96
C PRO A 387 7.71 9.91 8.22
N ALA A 388 8.15 10.82 9.09
CA ALA A 388 9.57 11.13 9.31
C ALA A 388 10.29 10.19 10.31
N GLY A 389 9.55 9.29 10.98
CA GLY A 389 10.08 8.44 12.04
C GLY A 389 9.50 7.02 12.07
N GLY A 390 10.20 6.11 12.75
CA GLY A 390 9.81 4.71 12.92
C GLY A 390 8.41 4.54 13.53
N PRO A 391 8.10 5.15 14.68
CA PRO A 391 6.79 5.00 15.32
C PRO A 391 5.63 5.48 14.44
N ALA A 392 5.74 6.65 13.82
CA ALA A 392 4.70 7.19 12.95
C ALA A 392 4.43 6.27 11.74
N ALA A 393 5.49 5.76 11.11
CA ALA A 393 5.37 4.79 10.02
C ALA A 393 4.70 3.48 10.48
N LEU A 394 5.05 2.97 11.66
CA LEU A 394 4.46 1.75 12.21
C LEU A 394 2.99 1.93 12.62
N THR A 395 2.61 3.07 13.20
CA THR A 395 1.20 3.37 13.53
C THR A 395 0.35 3.45 12.27
N GLN A 396 0.86 4.08 11.20
CA GLN A 396 0.18 4.11 9.91
C GLN A 396 -0.06 2.70 9.36
N GLN A 397 0.97 1.84 9.37
CA GLN A 397 0.86 0.46 8.91
C GLN A 397 -0.10 -0.39 9.77
N LYS A 398 -0.19 -0.12 11.08
CA LYS A 398 -1.13 -0.79 11.99
C LYS A 398 -2.57 -0.46 11.59
N ARG A 399 -2.85 0.82 11.31
CA ARG A 399 -4.17 1.28 10.84
C ARG A 399 -4.57 0.60 9.54
N TRP A 400 -3.64 0.52 8.58
CA TRP A 400 -3.86 -0.20 7.33
C TRP A 400 -4.18 -1.67 7.55
N ALA A 401 -3.36 -2.38 8.33
CA ALA A 401 -3.60 -3.79 8.64
C ALA A 401 -4.94 -4.03 9.36
N THR A 402 -5.34 -3.13 10.24
CA THR A 402 -6.64 -3.20 10.94
C THR A 402 -7.79 -3.09 9.94
N GLY A 403 -7.79 -2.05 9.09
CA GLY A 403 -8.84 -1.85 8.09
C GLY A 403 -8.92 -2.98 7.07
N ILE A 404 -7.76 -3.47 6.61
CA ILE A 404 -7.65 -4.61 5.71
C ILE A 404 -8.27 -5.87 6.34
N MET A 405 -8.00 -6.12 7.62
CA MET A 405 -8.59 -7.27 8.33
C MET A 405 -10.11 -7.14 8.43
N GLU A 406 -10.63 -5.94 8.73
CA GLU A 406 -12.07 -5.66 8.77
C GLU A 406 -12.74 -5.96 7.42
N ILE A 407 -12.12 -5.57 6.30
CA ILE A 407 -12.62 -5.88 4.95
C ILE A 407 -12.63 -7.39 4.73
N PHE A 408 -11.54 -8.09 5.08
CA PHE A 408 -11.41 -9.52 4.85
C PHE A 408 -12.49 -10.35 5.56
N THR A 409 -12.86 -9.97 6.79
CA THR A 409 -13.90 -10.65 7.58
C THR A 409 -15.33 -10.22 7.22
N SER A 410 -15.49 -9.13 6.46
CA SER A 410 -16.82 -8.59 6.12
C SER A 410 -17.46 -9.29 4.91
N MET A 411 -18.76 -9.06 4.71
CA MET A 411 -19.49 -9.46 3.48
C MET A 411 -19.02 -8.70 2.22
N ASN A 412 -18.16 -7.70 2.38
CA ASN A 412 -17.55 -6.95 1.30
C ASN A 412 -16.14 -7.46 0.95
N SER A 413 -15.77 -8.67 1.39
CA SER A 413 -14.48 -9.28 1.05
C SER A 413 -14.33 -9.53 -0.47
N PRO A 414 -13.09 -9.58 -0.99
CA PRO A 414 -12.86 -9.80 -2.43
C PRO A 414 -13.38 -11.17 -2.90
N ILE A 415 -13.39 -12.19 -2.04
CA ILE A 415 -13.93 -13.52 -2.36
C ILE A 415 -15.43 -13.41 -2.67
N MET A 416 -16.19 -12.73 -1.80
CA MET A 416 -17.62 -12.45 -2.03
C MET A 416 -17.82 -11.59 -3.28
N GLY A 417 -16.88 -10.69 -3.58
CA GLY A 417 -16.88 -9.87 -4.77
C GLY A 417 -16.78 -10.67 -6.09
N THR A 418 -16.05 -11.79 -6.11
CA THR A 418 -15.98 -12.68 -7.27
C THR A 418 -17.12 -13.69 -7.31
N LEU A 419 -17.56 -14.22 -6.16
CA LEU A 419 -18.65 -15.20 -6.12
C LEU A 419 -20.02 -14.59 -6.45
N PHE A 420 -20.29 -13.36 -5.95
CA PHE A 420 -21.60 -12.71 -6.03
C PHE A 420 -21.55 -11.33 -6.71
N GLY A 421 -20.44 -11.00 -7.36
CA GLY A 421 -20.26 -9.73 -8.05
C GLY A 421 -19.54 -9.91 -9.39
N ARG A 422 -18.99 -8.80 -9.90
CA ARG A 422 -18.27 -8.75 -11.19
C ARG A 422 -16.78 -8.51 -11.01
N LEU A 423 -16.24 -8.84 -9.84
CA LEU A 423 -14.79 -8.76 -9.59
C LEU A 423 -14.10 -9.91 -10.34
N LYS A 424 -13.18 -9.58 -11.25
CA LYS A 424 -12.42 -10.60 -11.99
C LYS A 424 -11.65 -11.48 -11.01
N PHE A 425 -11.61 -12.79 -11.25
CA PHE A 425 -10.91 -13.74 -10.37
C PHE A 425 -9.47 -13.33 -10.07
N ARG A 426 -8.70 -12.91 -11.09
CA ARG A 426 -7.32 -12.44 -10.89
C ARG A 426 -7.24 -11.14 -10.08
N GLN A 427 -8.21 -10.25 -10.22
CA GLN A 427 -8.27 -9.03 -9.40
C GLN A 427 -8.58 -9.40 -7.94
N CYS A 428 -9.45 -10.38 -7.71
CA CYS A 428 -9.70 -10.93 -6.37
C CYS A 428 -8.42 -11.48 -5.74
N LEU A 429 -7.61 -12.25 -6.47
CA LEU A 429 -6.31 -12.72 -5.97
C LEU A 429 -5.36 -11.56 -5.62
N SER A 430 -5.35 -10.48 -6.41
CA SER A 430 -4.57 -9.27 -6.09
C SER A 430 -5.08 -8.57 -4.82
N TYR A 431 -6.40 -8.49 -4.60
CA TYR A 431 -6.94 -7.99 -3.34
C TYR A 431 -6.61 -8.93 -2.17
N VAL A 432 -6.74 -10.25 -2.34
CA VAL A 432 -6.39 -11.25 -1.31
C VAL A 432 -4.92 -11.15 -0.92
N TRP A 433 -4.02 -10.79 -1.84
CA TRP A 433 -2.63 -10.51 -1.51
C TRP A 433 -2.49 -9.37 -0.48
N VAL A 434 -3.23 -8.28 -0.64
CA VAL A 434 -3.28 -7.19 0.36
C VAL A 434 -3.94 -7.68 1.65
N MET A 435 -5.05 -8.43 1.54
CA MET A 435 -5.75 -9.01 2.71
C MET A 435 -4.88 -9.98 3.53
N ALA A 436 -3.85 -10.56 2.91
CA ALA A 436 -2.94 -11.47 3.59
C ALA A 436 -1.87 -10.75 4.44
N TRP A 437 -1.71 -9.43 4.33
CA TRP A 437 -0.75 -8.65 5.12
C TRP A 437 -0.94 -8.81 6.65
N PRO A 438 -2.14 -8.58 7.23
CA PRO A 438 -2.36 -8.80 8.67
C PRO A 438 -2.21 -10.27 9.09
N ILE A 439 -2.41 -11.24 8.21
CA ILE A 439 -2.34 -12.68 8.55
C ILE A 439 -0.90 -13.19 8.55
N ARG A 440 -0.05 -12.61 7.69
CA ARG A 440 1.37 -12.97 7.52
C ARG A 440 2.21 -13.07 8.81
N PRO A 441 2.04 -12.20 9.83
CA PRO A 441 2.83 -12.25 11.06
C PRO A 441 2.75 -13.57 11.79
N ILE A 442 1.61 -14.28 11.74
CA ILE A 442 1.44 -15.60 12.40
C ILE A 442 2.50 -16.57 11.89
N PHE A 443 2.66 -16.65 10.56
CA PHE A 443 3.58 -17.56 9.91
C PHE A 443 5.02 -17.06 9.98
N GLU A 444 5.24 -15.75 9.80
CA GLU A 444 6.60 -15.19 9.84
C GLU A 444 7.22 -15.23 11.24
N LEU A 445 6.45 -14.95 12.29
CA LEU A 445 6.92 -15.06 13.67
C LEU A 445 7.20 -16.52 14.02
N SER A 446 6.29 -17.43 13.66
CA SER A 446 6.48 -18.86 13.87
C SER A 446 7.75 -19.36 13.18
N TYR A 447 7.97 -18.97 11.92
CA TYR A 447 9.16 -19.37 11.17
C TYR A 447 10.44 -18.71 11.69
N SER A 448 10.37 -17.47 12.20
CA SER A 448 11.53 -16.77 12.81
C SER A 448 11.91 -17.33 14.18
N LEU A 449 10.98 -17.99 14.87
CA LEU A 449 11.18 -18.65 16.16
C LEU A 449 11.46 -20.16 16.01
N LEU A 450 11.35 -20.70 14.79
CA LEU A 450 11.58 -22.11 14.52
C LEU A 450 13.07 -22.52 14.67
N PRO A 451 14.07 -21.80 14.11
CA PRO A 451 15.47 -22.11 14.36
C PRO A 451 15.87 -22.09 15.85
N PRO A 452 15.52 -21.06 16.66
CA PRO A 452 15.87 -21.06 18.08
C PRO A 452 15.13 -22.17 18.84
N CYS A 453 13.87 -22.47 18.49
CA CYS A 453 13.16 -23.62 19.05
C CYS A 453 13.96 -24.91 18.85
N CYS A 454 14.38 -25.19 17.61
CA CYS A 454 15.18 -26.37 17.27
C CYS A 454 16.52 -26.42 18.02
N ILE A 455 17.20 -25.29 18.18
CA ILE A 455 18.46 -25.23 18.94
C ILE A 455 18.21 -25.59 20.41
N PHE A 456 17.17 -25.02 21.04
CA PHE A 456 16.86 -25.30 22.46
C PHE A 456 16.40 -26.73 22.70
N THR A 457 15.63 -27.31 21.78
CA THR A 457 15.12 -28.68 21.87
C THR A 457 16.07 -29.72 21.27
N ASN A 458 17.27 -29.31 20.85
CA ASN A 458 18.26 -30.17 20.19
C ASN A 458 17.67 -30.96 18.99
N SER A 459 16.76 -30.34 18.25
CA SER A 459 16.10 -30.90 17.06
C SER A 459 16.54 -30.17 15.79
N HIS A 460 16.03 -30.59 14.64
CA HIS A 460 16.29 -29.94 13.36
C HIS A 460 15.00 -29.84 12.56
N PHE A 461 14.88 -28.76 11.79
CA PHE A 461 13.84 -28.65 10.76
C PHE A 461 14.46 -28.53 9.37
N GLN A 462 15.73 -28.17 9.24
CA GLN A 462 16.42 -28.18 7.97
C GLN A 462 16.89 -29.60 7.60
N PRO A 463 16.95 -29.94 6.30
CA PRO A 463 17.62 -31.16 5.85
C PRO A 463 19.06 -31.21 6.36
N LYS A 464 19.54 -32.38 6.79
CA LYS A 464 20.92 -32.52 7.26
C LYS A 464 21.90 -32.33 6.10
N VAL A 465 23.05 -31.72 6.39
CA VAL A 465 24.09 -31.36 5.41
C VAL A 465 24.61 -32.56 4.60
N ASN A 466 24.51 -33.77 5.17
CA ASN A 466 24.95 -35.01 4.50
C ASN A 466 24.03 -35.42 3.34
N ASP A 467 22.80 -34.88 3.26
CA ASP A 467 21.88 -35.07 2.14
C ASP A 467 21.99 -33.88 1.17
N GLY A 468 23.12 -33.80 0.46
CA GLY A 468 23.51 -32.61 -0.32
C GLY A 468 22.51 -32.14 -1.39
N ALA A 469 21.69 -33.05 -1.95
CA ALA A 469 20.63 -32.67 -2.88
C ALA A 469 19.46 -31.92 -2.19
N THR A 470 19.28 -32.13 -0.89
CA THR A 470 18.11 -31.72 -0.13
C THR A 470 18.29 -30.34 0.49
N ILE A 471 19.51 -30.00 0.92
CA ILE A 471 19.87 -28.65 1.37
C ILE A 471 19.94 -27.64 0.22
N ALA A 472 20.11 -28.13 -1.01
CA ALA A 472 20.17 -27.29 -2.21
C ALA A 472 18.85 -26.56 -2.47
N ILE A 473 17.69 -27.15 -2.15
CA ILE A 473 16.38 -26.52 -2.39
C ILE A 473 16.20 -25.24 -1.55
N PRO A 474 16.23 -25.27 -0.19
CA PRO A 474 16.05 -24.06 0.61
C PRO A 474 17.17 -23.03 0.35
N SER A 475 18.40 -23.49 0.12
CA SER A 475 19.52 -22.60 -0.23
C SER A 475 19.31 -21.90 -1.58
N SER A 476 18.80 -22.61 -2.58
CA SER A 476 18.48 -22.02 -3.90
C SER A 476 17.34 -21.03 -3.80
N ILE A 477 16.29 -21.32 -3.02
CA ILE A 477 15.20 -20.37 -2.76
C ILE A 477 15.78 -19.08 -2.18
N PHE A 478 16.60 -19.19 -1.13
CA PHE A 478 17.22 -18.05 -0.47
C PHE A 478 18.06 -17.21 -1.43
N ILE A 479 18.95 -17.84 -2.20
CA ILE A 479 19.85 -17.13 -3.12
C ILE A 479 19.06 -16.48 -4.26
N VAL A 480 18.21 -17.25 -4.95
CA VAL A 480 17.46 -16.75 -6.12
C VAL A 480 16.48 -15.65 -5.70
N TYR A 481 15.78 -15.79 -4.58
CA TYR A 481 14.88 -14.75 -4.07
C TYR A 481 15.61 -13.44 -3.75
N ASN A 482 16.73 -13.50 -3.01
CA ASN A 482 17.46 -12.29 -2.63
C ASN A 482 18.09 -11.61 -3.84
N LEU A 483 18.70 -12.37 -4.77
CA LEU A 483 19.26 -11.81 -6.00
C LEU A 483 18.17 -11.22 -6.90
N TYR A 484 17.02 -11.89 -7.02
CA TYR A 484 15.91 -11.41 -7.83
C TYR A 484 15.30 -10.13 -7.27
N THR A 485 15.00 -10.09 -5.97
CA THR A 485 14.46 -8.87 -5.35
C THR A 485 15.46 -7.72 -5.38
N LEU A 486 16.75 -8.00 -5.23
CA LEU A 486 17.80 -6.99 -5.43
C LEU A 486 17.80 -6.46 -6.87
N PHE A 487 17.70 -7.34 -7.86
CA PHE A 487 17.57 -6.97 -9.27
C PHE A 487 16.32 -6.10 -9.50
N GLU A 488 15.18 -6.39 -8.87
CA GLU A 488 13.97 -5.56 -8.99
C GLU A 488 14.19 -4.13 -8.47
N TYR A 489 14.89 -3.97 -7.33
CA TYR A 489 15.20 -2.65 -6.77
C TYR A 489 16.16 -1.87 -7.65
N VAL A 490 17.26 -2.50 -8.09
CA VAL A 490 18.24 -1.85 -8.97
C VAL A 490 17.60 -1.45 -10.31
N ASN A 491 16.77 -2.31 -10.89
CA ASN A 491 16.05 -2.01 -12.13
C ASN A 491 14.92 -0.97 -11.93
N ALA A 492 14.46 -0.78 -10.70
CA ALA A 492 13.56 0.30 -10.34
C ALA A 492 14.26 1.66 -10.21
N GLY A 493 15.60 1.68 -10.15
CA GLY A 493 16.41 2.88 -9.92
C GLY A 493 16.75 3.12 -8.44
N GLU A 494 16.50 2.14 -7.58
CA GLU A 494 16.73 2.24 -6.13
C GLU A 494 18.08 1.65 -5.73
N SER A 495 18.64 2.14 -4.62
CA SER A 495 19.95 1.68 -4.13
C SER A 495 19.89 0.28 -3.50
N ILE A 496 21.05 -0.37 -3.39
CA ILE A 496 21.20 -1.63 -2.64
C ILE A 496 20.82 -1.42 -1.15
N ARG A 497 21.11 -0.23 -0.61
CA ARG A 497 20.74 0.10 0.77
C ARG A 497 19.22 0.21 0.92
N ALA A 498 18.52 0.77 -0.07
CA ALA A 498 17.06 0.82 -0.11
C ALA A 498 16.44 -0.58 -0.13
N TRP A 499 17.01 -1.50 -0.92
CA TRP A 499 16.61 -2.92 -0.90
C TRP A 499 16.79 -3.52 0.50
N TRP A 500 17.97 -3.37 1.10
CA TRP A 500 18.25 -3.91 2.42
C TRP A 500 17.35 -3.32 3.51
N ASN A 501 17.11 -2.01 3.46
CA ASN A 501 16.21 -1.33 4.39
C ASN A 501 14.79 -1.87 4.28
N ASN A 502 14.29 -2.08 3.06
CA ASN A 502 12.96 -2.65 2.83
C ASN A 502 12.85 -4.10 3.29
N GLN A 503 13.88 -4.94 3.09
CA GLN A 503 13.89 -6.32 3.61
C GLN A 503 13.74 -6.33 5.15
N ARG A 504 14.51 -5.50 5.84
CA ARG A 504 14.45 -5.36 7.30
C ARG A 504 13.10 -4.82 7.75
N MET A 505 12.64 -3.73 7.13
CA MET A 505 11.39 -3.07 7.52
C MET A 505 10.17 -3.94 7.26
N GLN A 506 10.17 -4.80 6.24
CA GLN A 506 9.10 -5.76 6.05
C GLN A 506 8.94 -6.71 7.28
N LYS A 507 10.06 -7.16 7.87
CA LYS A 507 10.04 -8.01 9.09
C LYS A 507 9.62 -7.25 10.33
N VAL A 508 10.09 -6.01 10.48
CA VAL A 508 9.68 -5.11 11.58
C VAL A 508 8.18 -4.80 11.50
N THR A 509 7.68 -4.36 10.35
CA THR A 509 6.27 -4.02 10.16
C THR A 509 5.37 -5.24 10.35
N SER A 510 5.79 -6.41 9.87
CA SER A 510 5.07 -7.67 10.06
C SER A 510 4.95 -8.05 11.54
N SER A 511 6.07 -8.12 12.26
CA SER A 511 6.08 -8.48 13.69
C SER A 511 5.43 -7.45 14.61
N ALA A 512 5.41 -6.18 14.21
CA ALA A 512 4.82 -5.08 14.95
C ALA A 512 3.42 -4.74 14.40
N SER A 513 3.35 -3.76 13.50
CA SER A 513 2.12 -3.15 13.00
C SER A 513 1.07 -4.14 12.50
N TRP A 514 1.45 -5.09 11.66
CA TRP A 514 0.50 -6.04 11.08
C TRP A 514 -0.02 -7.04 12.11
N LEU A 515 0.82 -7.48 13.06
CA LEU A 515 0.39 -8.34 14.17
C LEU A 515 -0.67 -7.65 15.03
N PHE A 516 -0.41 -6.40 15.45
CA PHE A 516 -1.37 -5.65 16.25
C PHE A 516 -2.62 -5.26 15.46
N GLY A 517 -2.48 -4.97 14.16
CA GLY A 517 -3.63 -4.71 13.28
C GLY A 517 -4.51 -5.94 13.10
N PHE A 518 -3.92 -7.12 12.97
CA PHE A 518 -4.63 -8.41 12.94
C PHE A 518 -5.40 -8.68 14.21
N LEU A 519 -4.75 -8.55 15.38
CA LEU A 519 -5.40 -8.75 16.67
C LEU A 519 -6.55 -7.76 16.87
N SER A 520 -6.36 -6.50 16.50
CA SER A 520 -7.40 -5.46 16.60
C SER A 520 -8.57 -5.75 15.67
N GLY A 521 -8.30 -6.12 14.42
CA GLY A 521 -9.33 -6.46 13.43
C GLY A 521 -10.15 -7.69 13.84
N ILE A 522 -9.50 -8.74 14.38
CA ILE A 522 -10.22 -9.91 14.91
C ILE A 522 -11.05 -9.56 16.14
N ALA A 523 -10.49 -8.81 17.10
CA ALA A 523 -11.22 -8.41 18.30
C ALA A 523 -12.51 -7.67 17.93
N LYS A 524 -12.45 -6.79 16.92
CA LYS A 524 -13.64 -6.12 16.38
C LYS A 524 -14.58 -7.06 15.65
N ALA A 525 -14.07 -7.96 14.79
CA ALA A 525 -14.90 -8.92 14.08
C ALA A 525 -15.70 -9.84 15.02
N VAL A 526 -15.18 -10.12 16.22
CA VAL A 526 -15.85 -10.91 17.27
C VAL A 526 -16.72 -10.04 18.20
N GLY A 527 -16.68 -8.71 18.08
CA GLY A 527 -17.50 -7.79 18.86
C GLY A 527 -16.92 -7.39 20.23
N PHE A 528 -15.63 -7.59 20.47
CA PHE A 528 -14.96 -7.25 21.74
C PHE A 528 -14.46 -5.80 21.84
N SER A 529 -14.39 -5.04 20.74
CA SER A 529 -13.89 -3.66 20.76
C SER A 529 -14.40 -2.84 19.58
N ASP A 530 -14.72 -1.57 19.84
CA ASP A 530 -14.75 -0.53 18.80
C ASP A 530 -13.31 -0.05 18.59
N THR A 531 -12.79 -0.15 17.37
CA THR A 531 -11.45 0.37 17.04
C THR A 531 -11.53 1.88 16.84
N ALA A 532 -10.85 2.64 17.70
CA ALA A 532 -10.70 4.09 17.50
C ALA A 532 -9.73 4.35 16.32
N PHE A 533 -10.13 5.24 15.42
CA PHE A 533 -9.27 5.70 14.33
C PHE A 533 -8.24 6.70 14.89
N GLU A 534 -6.97 6.29 14.98
CA GLU A 534 -5.88 7.19 15.38
C GLU A 534 -5.40 7.99 14.17
N VAL A 535 -5.60 9.31 14.20
CA VAL A 535 -5.10 10.24 13.17
C VAL A 535 -3.58 10.26 13.23
N THR A 536 -2.93 10.02 12.09
CA THR A 536 -1.46 10.04 12.01
C THR A 536 -0.99 11.49 11.96
N LYS A 537 -0.09 11.87 12.87
CA LYS A 537 0.49 13.22 12.89
C LYS A 537 1.27 13.50 11.60
N LYS A 538 0.98 14.63 10.95
CA LYS A 538 1.76 15.14 9.82
C LYS A 538 2.86 16.05 10.39
N GLU A 539 4.10 15.58 10.37
CA GLU A 539 5.23 16.38 10.89
C GLU A 539 5.75 17.38 9.85
N HIS A 540 6.04 18.59 10.31
CA HIS A 540 6.67 19.65 9.53
C HIS A 540 8.16 19.72 9.91
N SER A 541 9.07 19.63 8.94
CA SER A 541 10.48 19.97 9.15
C SER A 541 10.61 21.50 9.17
N SER A 542 10.68 22.11 10.35
CA SER A 542 11.01 23.54 10.49
C SER A 542 12.52 23.78 10.31
N ASP A 543 12.90 24.87 9.65
CA ASP A 543 14.28 25.20 9.28
C ASP A 543 15.28 25.28 10.45
N ASP A 544 14.81 25.57 11.68
CA ASP A 544 15.69 25.64 12.87
C ASP A 544 16.23 24.28 13.34
N VAL A 545 15.67 23.17 12.84
CA VAL A 545 16.08 21.80 13.18
C VAL A 545 16.94 21.16 12.07
N ALA A 546 16.90 21.72 10.86
CA ALA A 546 17.57 21.17 9.67
C ALA A 546 19.10 21.07 9.83
N ASN A 547 19.73 21.99 10.56
CA ASN A 547 21.19 22.03 10.70
C ASN A 547 21.78 21.08 11.77
N LYS A 548 20.95 20.48 12.65
CA LYS A 548 21.40 19.47 13.63
C LYS A 548 20.91 18.06 13.33
N GLU A 549 19.82 17.89 12.59
CA GLU A 549 19.26 16.56 12.28
C GLU A 549 19.84 15.89 11.03
N GLN A 550 20.61 16.59 10.21
CA GLN A 550 21.12 16.05 8.95
C GLN A 550 22.15 14.90 9.14
N SER A 551 22.83 14.81 10.29
CA SER A 551 23.73 13.69 10.60
C SER A 551 23.02 12.42 11.08
N ASP A 552 21.81 12.54 11.62
CA ASP A 552 21.03 11.43 12.19
C ASP A 552 19.74 11.11 11.40
N ALA A 553 19.47 11.85 10.32
CA ALA A 553 18.34 11.64 9.42
C ALA A 553 18.30 10.19 8.92
N GLY A 554 17.17 9.50 9.14
CA GLY A 554 16.99 8.10 8.77
C GLY A 554 17.45 7.07 9.81
N THR A 555 17.90 7.49 10.98
CA THR A 555 18.10 6.57 12.10
C THR A 555 16.76 6.13 12.68
N PHE A 556 16.55 4.81 12.76
CA PHE A 556 15.35 4.23 13.37
C PHE A 556 15.14 4.70 14.81
N THR A 557 13.93 5.16 15.10
CA THR A 557 13.52 5.66 16.42
C THR A 557 12.55 4.73 17.12
N PHE A 558 12.53 4.81 18.45
CA PHE A 558 11.66 4.03 19.32
C PHE A 558 10.89 4.96 20.26
N ASP A 559 9.72 4.51 20.70
CA ASP A 559 8.91 5.12 21.75
C ASP A 559 8.38 4.03 22.69
N ASP A 560 7.54 4.41 23.65
CA ASP A 560 6.99 3.49 24.66
C ASP A 560 5.88 2.56 24.13
N SER A 561 5.64 2.55 22.81
CA SER A 561 4.60 1.74 22.19
C SER A 561 4.86 0.24 22.35
N PRO A 562 3.81 -0.56 22.64
CA PRO A 562 3.92 -2.01 22.70
C PRO A 562 4.26 -2.65 21.35
N LEU A 563 4.19 -1.90 20.25
CA LEU A 563 4.57 -2.33 18.89
C LEU A 563 5.99 -2.90 18.84
N PHE A 564 6.90 -2.44 19.69
CA PHE A 564 8.29 -2.90 19.70
C PHE A 564 8.52 -4.20 20.47
N ILE A 565 7.54 -4.69 21.24
CA ILE A 565 7.69 -5.88 22.09
C ILE A 565 7.94 -7.15 21.26
N PRO A 566 7.15 -7.49 20.22
CA PRO A 566 7.33 -8.75 19.49
C PRO A 566 8.68 -8.82 18.76
N GLY A 567 9.06 -7.76 18.04
CA GLY A 567 10.35 -7.69 17.32
C GLY A 567 11.55 -7.80 18.27
N THR A 568 11.50 -7.11 19.42
CA THR A 568 12.55 -7.21 20.45
C THR A 568 12.61 -8.62 21.05
N THR A 569 11.46 -9.27 21.25
CA THR A 569 11.40 -10.65 21.77
C THR A 569 12.04 -11.63 20.78
N VAL A 570 11.69 -11.56 19.50
CA VAL A 570 12.27 -12.42 18.44
C VAL A 570 13.79 -12.24 18.37
N LEU A 571 14.27 -11.00 18.47
CA LEU A 571 15.70 -10.69 18.52
C LEU A 571 16.39 -11.35 19.71
N LEU A 572 15.86 -11.14 20.93
CA LEU A 572 16.45 -11.69 22.16
C LEU A 572 16.46 -13.22 22.17
N VAL A 573 15.38 -13.87 21.69
CA VAL A 573 15.30 -15.32 21.58
C VAL A 573 16.37 -15.87 20.62
N ASN A 574 16.56 -15.25 19.46
CA ASN A 574 17.57 -15.69 18.50
C ASN A 574 19.01 -15.47 19.01
N ILE A 575 19.28 -14.37 19.73
CA ILE A 575 20.57 -14.15 20.39
C ILE A 575 20.83 -15.23 21.44
N ALA A 576 19.83 -15.52 22.29
CA ALA A 576 19.94 -16.56 23.30
C ALA A 576 20.16 -17.95 22.69
N ALA A 577 19.53 -18.25 21.55
CA ALA A 577 19.75 -19.50 20.82
C ALA A 577 21.17 -19.62 20.28
N LEU A 578 21.75 -18.56 19.71
CA LEU A 578 23.14 -18.62 19.26
C LEU A 578 24.11 -18.84 20.44
N PHE A 579 23.86 -18.19 21.58
CA PHE A 579 24.67 -18.39 22.77
C PHE A 579 24.56 -19.81 23.33
N ILE A 580 23.33 -20.32 23.52
CA ILE A 580 23.09 -21.67 24.03
C ILE A 580 23.59 -22.73 23.05
N GLY A 581 23.34 -22.55 21.74
CA GLY A 581 23.85 -23.43 20.69
C GLY A 581 25.39 -23.49 20.69
N PHE A 582 26.07 -22.37 20.88
CA PHE A 582 27.54 -22.35 21.01
C PHE A 582 28.03 -23.12 22.24
N VAL A 583 27.38 -22.94 23.40
CA VAL A 583 27.71 -23.70 24.62
C VAL A 583 27.46 -25.20 24.40
N ASP A 584 26.32 -25.57 23.83
CA ASP A 584 25.96 -26.96 23.52
C ASP A 584 26.97 -27.61 22.57
N TYR A 585 27.44 -26.88 21.55
CA TYR A 585 28.44 -27.36 20.60
C TYR A 585 29.78 -27.70 21.27
N ILE A 586 30.18 -26.93 22.30
CA ILE A 586 31.43 -27.16 23.03
C ILE A 586 31.27 -28.27 24.07
N THR A 587 30.10 -28.35 24.70
CA THR A 587 29.89 -29.18 25.90
C THR A 587 29.31 -30.57 25.60
N LYS A 588 28.57 -30.74 24.49
CA LYS A 588 27.88 -32.00 24.15
C LYS A 588 28.66 -32.77 23.09
N GLU A 589 28.69 -34.10 23.23
CA GLU A 589 29.32 -34.98 22.23
C GLU A 589 28.58 -34.99 20.88
N LYS A 590 27.25 -34.79 20.89
CA LYS A 590 26.42 -34.73 19.67
C LYS A 590 25.34 -33.66 19.81
N VAL A 591 25.35 -32.71 18.87
CA VAL A 591 24.26 -31.75 18.68
C VAL A 591 23.30 -32.25 17.59
N GLY A 592 22.00 -32.09 17.83
CA GLY A 592 20.91 -32.51 16.96
C GLY A 592 20.43 -31.43 15.99
N TRP A 593 20.73 -30.16 16.26
CA TRP A 593 20.54 -29.03 15.34
C TRP A 593 21.65 -28.96 14.29
N SER A 594 21.39 -28.31 13.15
CA SER A 594 22.35 -28.20 12.04
C SER A 594 22.88 -26.77 11.88
N LEU A 595 23.91 -26.63 11.04
CA LEU A 595 24.43 -25.30 10.65
C LEU A 595 23.33 -24.41 10.02
N GLY A 596 22.31 -25.01 9.38
CA GLY A 596 21.19 -24.30 8.79
C GLY A 596 20.40 -23.50 9.81
N GLU A 597 20.09 -24.07 10.97
CA GLU A 597 19.39 -23.35 12.06
C GLU A 597 20.19 -22.15 12.55
N VAL A 598 21.51 -22.28 12.71
CA VAL A 598 22.40 -21.19 13.10
C VAL A 598 22.39 -20.07 12.07
N ILE A 599 22.52 -20.41 10.78
CA ILE A 599 22.47 -19.44 9.67
C ILE A 599 21.11 -18.71 9.65
N CYS A 600 20.01 -19.44 9.84
CA CYS A 600 18.67 -18.84 9.92
C CYS A 600 18.56 -17.86 11.10
N SER A 601 19.04 -18.23 12.29
CA SER A 601 19.02 -17.32 13.45
C SER A 601 19.87 -16.07 13.24
N VAL A 602 21.07 -16.20 12.63
CA VAL A 602 21.90 -15.05 12.25
C VAL A 602 21.15 -14.15 11.26
N TRP A 603 20.51 -14.73 10.23
CA TRP A 603 19.74 -13.96 9.26
C TRP A 603 18.59 -13.19 9.91
N VAL A 604 17.85 -13.81 10.84
CA VAL A 604 16.79 -13.12 11.61
C VAL A 604 17.38 -11.94 12.40
N ILE A 605 18.51 -12.10 13.09
CA ILE A 605 19.16 -11.01 13.83
C ILE A 605 19.54 -9.85 12.89
N LEU A 606 20.06 -10.16 11.69
CA LEU A 606 20.36 -9.15 10.66
C LEU A 606 19.10 -8.42 10.17
N MET A 607 17.96 -9.10 10.05
CA MET A 607 16.69 -8.46 9.72
C MET A 607 16.25 -7.45 10.80
N TYR A 608 16.53 -7.74 12.08
CA TYR A 608 16.26 -6.87 13.23
C TYR A 608 17.45 -5.97 13.63
N TRP A 609 18.36 -5.66 12.70
CA TRP A 609 19.56 -4.86 12.98
C TRP A 609 19.29 -3.51 13.67
N ALA A 610 18.19 -2.85 13.32
CA ALA A 610 17.79 -1.60 13.97
C ALA A 610 17.47 -1.79 15.46
N PHE A 611 16.81 -2.89 15.82
CA PHE A 611 16.47 -3.26 17.19
C PHE A 611 17.72 -3.67 17.96
N LEU A 612 18.64 -4.41 17.33
CA LEU A 612 19.93 -4.76 17.92
C LEU A 612 20.73 -3.51 18.32
N LYS A 613 20.84 -2.52 17.43
CA LYS A 613 21.44 -1.23 17.77
C LYS A 613 20.65 -0.51 18.87
N GLY A 614 19.33 -0.60 18.83
CA GLY A 614 18.41 -0.02 19.81
C GLY A 614 18.62 -0.53 21.23
N LEU A 615 19.05 -1.78 21.43
CA LEU A 615 19.36 -2.33 22.77
C LEU A 615 20.49 -1.58 23.50
N PHE A 616 21.41 -0.97 22.75
CA PHE A 616 22.61 -0.31 23.30
C PHE A 616 22.59 1.22 23.17
N ARG A 617 21.59 1.78 22.50
CA ARG A 617 21.44 3.24 22.30
C ARG A 617 20.60 3.86 23.42
N LYS A 618 20.64 5.20 23.51
CA LYS A 618 19.90 6.00 24.50
C LYS A 618 18.96 7.00 23.83
N GLY A 619 18.00 7.52 24.58
CA GLY A 619 17.02 8.50 24.10
C GLY A 619 16.12 7.91 23.01
N LYS A 620 15.68 8.74 22.05
CA LYS A 620 14.79 8.35 20.95
C LYS A 620 15.32 7.23 20.03
N TYR A 621 16.60 6.89 20.13
CA TYR A 621 17.24 5.85 19.32
C TYR A 621 17.46 4.53 20.07
N GLY A 622 17.17 4.49 21.37
CA GLY A 622 17.27 3.30 22.22
C GLY A 622 15.90 2.69 22.48
N ILE A 623 15.81 1.37 22.58
CA ILE A 623 14.56 0.70 22.97
C ILE A 623 14.32 1.02 24.45
N PRO A 624 13.12 1.51 24.85
CA PRO A 624 12.84 1.82 26.24
C PRO A 624 12.99 0.59 27.16
N LEU A 625 13.52 0.82 28.36
CA LEU A 625 13.74 -0.24 29.34
C LEU A 625 12.47 -1.08 29.64
N PRO A 626 11.26 -0.51 29.78
CA PRO A 626 10.05 -1.31 29.98
C PRO A 626 9.78 -2.30 28.84
N ILE A 627 10.09 -1.92 27.59
CA ILE A 627 9.95 -2.80 26.42
C ILE A 627 10.98 -3.92 26.49
N ILE A 628 12.24 -3.61 26.78
CA ILE A 628 13.31 -4.61 26.93
C ILE A 628 12.95 -5.63 28.01
N LEU A 629 12.47 -5.18 29.18
CA LEU A 629 12.10 -6.07 30.28
C LEU A 629 10.91 -6.98 29.92
N LYS A 630 9.85 -6.43 29.31
CA LYS A 630 8.70 -7.22 28.83
C LYS A 630 9.13 -8.26 27.79
N SER A 631 9.90 -7.84 26.81
CA SER A 631 10.44 -8.73 25.77
C SER A 631 11.40 -9.78 26.32
N GLY A 632 12.22 -9.43 27.30
CA GLY A 632 13.10 -10.36 28.02
C GLY A 632 12.30 -11.40 28.80
N GLY A 633 11.23 -10.99 29.49
CA GLY A 633 10.30 -11.90 30.15
C GLY A 633 9.67 -12.89 29.16
N LEU A 634 9.17 -12.41 28.02
CA LEU A 634 8.61 -13.27 26.97
C LEU A 634 9.66 -14.22 26.36
N ALA A 635 10.89 -13.75 26.15
CA ALA A 635 11.98 -14.56 25.64
C ALA A 635 12.34 -15.69 26.62
N LEU A 636 12.41 -15.38 27.93
CA LEU A 636 12.65 -16.38 28.97
C LEU A 636 11.52 -17.39 29.07
N LEU A 637 10.26 -16.94 28.97
CA LEU A 637 9.10 -17.84 28.93
C LEU A 637 9.16 -18.77 27.73
N PHE A 638 9.54 -18.26 26.55
CA PHE A 638 9.73 -19.08 25.35
C PHE A 638 10.84 -20.13 25.54
N ILE A 639 12.01 -19.72 26.04
CA ILE A 639 13.12 -20.63 26.33
C ILE A 639 12.69 -21.69 27.35
N HIS A 640 11.98 -21.28 28.41
CA HIS A 640 11.47 -22.18 29.42
C HIS A 640 10.47 -23.18 28.84
N ALA A 641 9.54 -22.71 27.99
CA ALA A 641 8.60 -23.58 27.30
C ALA A 641 9.34 -24.61 26.43
N CYS A 642 10.33 -24.20 25.64
CA CYS A 642 11.15 -25.12 24.85
C CYS A 642 11.90 -26.14 25.71
N LYS A 643 12.40 -25.73 26.90
CA LYS A 643 13.12 -26.61 27.83
C LYS A 643 12.23 -27.53 28.66
N PHE A 644 10.98 -27.13 28.94
CA PHE A 644 10.01 -27.95 29.65
C PHE A 644 9.39 -29.02 28.73
N ILE A 645 9.47 -28.78 27.43
CA ILE A 645 9.03 -29.67 26.36
C ILE A 645 10.07 -30.78 26.06
N HIS A 646 11.34 -30.57 26.41
CA HIS A 646 12.44 -31.56 26.34
C HIS A 646 12.66 -32.22 27.70
#